data_AF-A0A0C2S753-F1
#
_entry.id   AF-A0A0C2S753-F1
#
_cell.length_a   1.000
_cell.length_b   1.000
_cell.length_c   1.000
_cell.angle_alpha   90.00
_cell.angle_beta   90.00
_cell.angle_gamma   90.00
#
_symmetry.space_group_name_H-M   'P 1'
#
loop_
_entity.id
_entity.type
_entity.pdbx_description
1 polymer ?
#
loop_
_entity_poly.entity_id
_entity_poly.type
_entity_poly.pdbx_seq_one_letter_code
_entity_poly.pdbx_strand_id
1 'polypeptide(L)'
;MKAFKIALMLTASLVLFFEILMISHSPVQAEEFDLEQMNLLNGDFEEVLQNNVIPGWDRVPVNPAAGTAVEIVEDPVFSGNHSLLIDDQSTSASIGLTSHYVTIEPGETYRMTSEVFVASKSVRGYIKFFDQNGREVGSATELANTEGQWRTLTIDGAAPETATRAKIWFYMGAGGTSKAYVDNVKLYKKIVQPVVPVTEKFEAPVDHGEAVQIPLSQGAAYGVNNGVNEQYIVVTGSPAVFYAVNAETGEHLFSQEMPGLDVAWTVEVASDGNVYFAGTTNGVVYRYLPAEKRIENLGVNPSDKFIWDLEPSSDGKIYGATYPNSKVFEYDIATGEYTDLGPMKEGQQYARGLGVSNQYVYTGIGTDAALIRYERKTGEKTELEIPVSGQKTTIGEIEVYSGKLFVHNGSKMYVMDEETGEHLKTIDFQTKMSPPSPYNPVLIYYKNGDELFTYNMAENTTAKVENIPPVPGDTSVKAHAWITLNEGENAGQTVLAGMAAFTDSFFYNPTNDWYELHFPEVEARGVAINALSAIDGKVYAGGYQRGVSVFDQKSKEYVYSNKAFHQSEGIHEYNGNIYFGTYPGAKMYRYDPNKPFDYQENGLGNPGLFLDIEDEQDRPFAMTTGDNQLFIGTIPGYGKLGGAITVVSEEENKKGEMVIESQTYRNIVKDQSIFGLAYKDGKLFGGTSITGGLGINPAADEAKMFVFDVETGQVIKEFTPEIPGYTNKMQMIGDLSFGPDGLLWGIIDGIIFAMDPETFEVVKSKIVYETAFNSSKFRPFYLQWGNDGLLYTTLNRKLTVVDPQTLNTQQLVDGTVNLMSLGTNGSIYYAMGSKLFELPIKQPDEIELYAPQKRAKVNEELSFYIKAKNRDELSIRLGNLPFENEYFSIVDFEQGLAKKSGRDIVVQLPESEEKIKIIGSSKGNDWTEETVYKVNIKAKRHIPATRVVLEKYLELDKEKFSLHYYQH
;
A
#
# COMPACT_ATOMS: atom_id res chain seq x y z
N MET A 1 69.06 -3.98 -7.19
CA MET A 1 69.30 -2.54 -7.49
C MET A 1 68.64 -2.09 -8.82
N LYS A 2 67.41 -2.52 -9.06
CA LYS A 2 66.59 -2.22 -10.26
C LYS A 2 65.14 -1.87 -9.89
N ALA A 3 64.92 -1.40 -8.65
CA ALA A 3 63.61 -1.02 -8.11
C ALA A 3 63.57 0.45 -7.62
N PHE A 4 64.65 1.21 -7.78
CA PHE A 4 64.74 2.61 -7.31
C PHE A 4 64.80 3.64 -8.45
N LYS A 5 64.58 3.22 -9.70
CA LYS A 5 64.56 4.09 -10.89
C LYS A 5 63.22 4.09 -11.66
N ILE A 6 62.19 3.39 -11.15
CA ILE A 6 60.84 3.40 -11.74
C ILE A 6 59.90 4.37 -10.99
N ALA A 7 60.28 4.84 -9.81
CA ALA A 7 59.49 5.77 -9.00
C ALA A 7 59.67 7.27 -9.32
N LEU A 8 60.47 7.64 -10.34
CA LEU A 8 60.78 9.06 -10.62
C LEU A 8 60.53 9.51 -12.08
N MET A 9 59.90 8.67 -12.91
CA MET A 9 59.54 9.01 -14.31
C MET A 9 58.02 8.92 -14.60
N LEU A 10 57.18 8.68 -13.59
CA LEU A 10 55.72 8.62 -13.73
C LEU A 10 54.99 9.86 -13.15
N THR A 11 55.73 10.85 -12.66
CA THR A 11 55.20 12.06 -12.02
C THR A 11 55.16 13.31 -12.91
N ALA A 12 55.44 13.20 -14.23
CA ALA A 12 55.50 14.37 -15.12
C ALA A 12 54.67 14.26 -16.43
N SER A 13 53.83 13.23 -16.56
CA SER A 13 52.89 13.11 -17.70
C SER A 13 51.41 13.07 -17.28
N LEU A 14 51.12 13.43 -16.02
CA LEU A 14 49.78 13.39 -15.41
C LEU A 14 49.13 14.78 -15.25
N VAL A 15 49.62 15.80 -15.97
CA VAL A 15 49.20 17.21 -15.79
C VAL A 15 48.58 17.82 -17.06
N LEU A 16 48.21 17.05 -18.08
CA LEU A 16 47.71 17.65 -19.34
C LEU A 16 46.64 16.85 -20.11
N PHE A 17 45.84 16.03 -19.43
CA PHE A 17 44.69 15.35 -20.04
C PHE A 17 43.50 15.17 -19.08
N PHE A 18 43.24 16.17 -18.22
CA PHE A 18 42.05 16.25 -17.37
C PHE A 18 41.48 17.68 -17.36
N GLU A 19 41.26 18.22 -18.54
CA GLU A 19 40.37 19.36 -18.76
C GLU A 19 39.58 19.07 -20.03
N ILE A 20 38.44 18.40 -19.89
CA ILE A 20 37.25 18.42 -20.75
C ILE A 20 36.30 17.36 -20.17
N LEU A 21 35.06 17.79 -19.87
CA LEU A 21 33.91 17.02 -19.36
C LEU A 21 33.90 16.68 -17.86
N MET A 22 33.96 17.71 -17.01
CA MET A 22 33.15 17.75 -15.78
C MET A 22 31.89 18.56 -16.11
N ILE A 23 30.87 17.91 -16.66
CA ILE A 23 29.51 18.44 -16.58
C ILE A 23 29.00 17.95 -15.23
N SER A 24 29.10 18.79 -14.20
CA SER A 24 28.29 18.64 -13.00
C SER A 24 26.84 18.69 -13.45
N HIS A 25 26.20 17.51 -13.52
CA HIS A 25 24.74 17.47 -13.53
C HIS A 25 24.33 17.87 -12.11
N SER A 26 23.95 19.13 -11.95
CA SER A 26 23.15 19.52 -10.79
C SER A 26 21.88 18.63 -10.77
N PRO A 27 21.42 18.16 -9.61
CA PRO A 27 20.16 17.43 -9.52
C PRO A 27 19.06 18.28 -10.16
N VAL A 28 18.40 17.74 -11.17
CA VAL A 28 17.28 18.40 -11.83
C VAL A 28 16.11 18.39 -10.86
N GLN A 29 15.80 19.56 -10.32
CA GLN A 29 14.51 19.81 -9.68
C GLN A 29 13.43 19.58 -10.73
N ALA A 30 12.62 18.54 -10.58
CA ALA A 30 11.38 18.41 -11.33
C ALA A 30 10.30 19.34 -10.74
N GLU A 31 10.51 20.64 -10.91
CA GLU A 31 9.41 21.52 -11.31
C GLU A 31 9.62 21.82 -12.79
N GLU A 32 9.47 20.80 -13.64
CA GLU A 32 9.56 20.94 -15.09
C GLU A 32 8.25 21.53 -15.62
N PHE A 33 8.11 22.83 -15.48
CA PHE A 33 7.52 23.56 -16.59
C PHE A 33 8.62 23.68 -17.64
N ASP A 34 8.31 23.42 -18.91
CA ASP A 34 9.18 23.87 -19.99
C ASP A 34 9.31 25.40 -19.82
N LEU A 35 10.53 25.90 -19.55
CA LEU A 35 10.74 27.33 -19.32
C LEU A 35 11.16 27.98 -20.63
N GLU A 36 10.25 28.76 -21.22
CA GLU A 36 10.59 29.62 -22.36
C GLU A 36 11.20 30.91 -21.82
N GLN A 37 12.51 31.12 -22.05
CA GLN A 37 13.17 32.35 -21.61
C GLN A 37 12.62 33.56 -22.36
N MET A 38 12.09 34.52 -21.60
CA MET A 38 11.59 35.78 -22.11
C MET A 38 12.76 36.73 -22.37
N ASN A 39 12.61 37.60 -23.37
CA ASN A 39 13.60 38.62 -23.67
C ASN A 39 13.53 39.75 -22.61
N LEU A 40 14.41 39.69 -21.61
CA LEU A 40 14.65 40.75 -20.64
C LEU A 40 15.96 41.47 -21.01
N LEU A 41 15.86 42.75 -21.35
CA LEU A 41 17.02 43.54 -21.79
C LEU A 41 18.01 43.76 -20.63
N ASN A 42 19.30 43.49 -20.88
CA ASN A 42 20.41 43.77 -19.95
C ASN A 42 20.16 43.28 -18.52
N GLY A 43 19.69 42.03 -18.37
CA GLY A 43 19.47 41.41 -17.06
C GLY A 43 20.75 40.93 -16.36
N ASP A 44 21.83 40.75 -17.12
CA ASP A 44 23.18 40.46 -16.65
C ASP A 44 23.98 41.72 -16.30
N PHE A 45 23.45 42.90 -16.61
CA PHE A 45 24.05 44.21 -16.30
C PHE A 45 25.41 44.49 -16.98
N GLU A 46 25.72 43.79 -18.07
CA GLU A 46 26.98 43.93 -18.81
C GLU A 46 26.94 45.00 -19.92
N GLU A 47 25.75 45.50 -20.29
CA GLU A 47 25.66 46.55 -21.32
C GLU A 47 26.18 47.91 -20.82
N VAL A 48 26.96 48.58 -21.68
CA VAL A 48 27.52 49.90 -21.39
C VAL A 48 26.41 50.93 -21.15
N LEU A 49 26.53 51.69 -20.05
CA LEU A 49 25.62 52.76 -19.69
C LEU A 49 25.42 53.76 -20.84
N GLN A 50 24.17 54.11 -21.13
CA GLN A 50 23.82 55.13 -22.13
C GLN A 50 23.33 56.38 -21.41
N ASN A 51 24.08 57.48 -21.50
CA ASN A 51 23.78 58.75 -20.78
C ASN A 51 23.55 58.56 -19.27
N ASN A 52 24.38 57.73 -18.61
CA ASN A 52 24.23 57.34 -17.19
C ASN A 52 22.93 56.58 -16.85
N VAL A 53 22.23 56.04 -17.85
CA VAL A 53 21.06 55.16 -17.66
C VAL A 53 21.48 53.71 -17.92
N ILE A 54 20.99 52.81 -17.08
CA ILE A 54 21.19 51.36 -17.24
C ILE A 54 20.27 50.90 -18.37
N PRO A 55 20.78 50.40 -19.51
CA PRO A 55 19.95 49.98 -20.63
C PRO A 55 18.85 49.02 -20.17
N GLY A 56 17.59 49.29 -20.50
CA GLY A 56 16.46 48.42 -20.14
C GLY A 56 15.89 48.60 -18.73
N TRP A 57 16.43 49.51 -17.91
CA TRP A 57 16.04 49.66 -16.51
C TRP A 57 15.92 51.13 -16.07
N ASP A 58 14.88 51.42 -15.29
CA ASP A 58 14.58 52.73 -14.72
C ASP A 58 14.79 52.72 -13.20
N ARG A 59 15.41 53.78 -12.67
CA ARG A 59 15.51 54.02 -11.22
C ARG A 59 14.16 54.45 -10.65
N VAL A 60 13.86 53.96 -9.44
CA VAL A 60 12.61 54.28 -8.72
C VAL A 60 12.93 54.70 -7.29
N PRO A 61 12.72 55.98 -6.91
CA PRO A 61 12.26 57.09 -7.74
C PRO A 61 13.34 57.57 -8.73
N VAL A 62 12.91 58.23 -9.82
CA VAL A 62 13.81 58.77 -10.86
C VAL A 62 14.88 59.70 -10.28
N ASN A 63 14.50 60.49 -9.28
CA ASN A 63 15.41 61.34 -8.52
C ASN A 63 15.62 60.72 -7.12
N PRO A 64 16.67 59.91 -6.93
CA PRO A 64 16.95 59.27 -5.65
C PRO A 64 17.19 60.31 -4.54
N ALA A 65 16.77 59.99 -3.32
CA ALA A 65 17.05 60.83 -2.17
C ALA A 65 18.55 60.79 -1.83
N ALA A 66 19.05 61.85 -1.17
CA ALA A 66 20.42 61.86 -0.67
C ALA A 66 20.67 60.65 0.25
N GLY A 67 21.77 59.93 0.01
CA GLY A 67 22.09 58.70 0.73
C GLY A 67 21.49 57.42 0.12
N THR A 68 20.84 57.50 -1.05
CA THR A 68 20.40 56.32 -1.80
C THR A 68 21.08 56.24 -3.16
N ALA A 69 21.48 55.06 -3.60
CA ALA A 69 22.19 54.85 -4.86
C ALA A 69 21.76 53.55 -5.55
N VAL A 70 21.75 53.60 -6.88
CA VAL A 70 21.55 52.45 -7.78
C VAL A 70 22.57 52.55 -8.90
N GLU A 71 23.57 51.68 -8.89
CA GLU A 71 24.78 51.82 -9.70
C GLU A 71 25.23 50.47 -10.25
N ILE A 72 25.97 50.50 -11.36
CA ILE A 72 26.67 49.33 -11.87
C ILE A 72 28.07 49.33 -11.25
N VAL A 73 28.48 48.20 -10.68
CA VAL A 73 29.76 48.05 -9.97
C VAL A 73 30.55 46.86 -10.51
N GLU A 74 31.86 46.88 -10.32
CA GLU A 74 32.78 45.82 -10.77
C GLU A 74 33.13 44.80 -9.66
N ASP A 75 32.73 45.06 -8.41
CA ASP A 75 32.96 44.17 -7.25
C ASP A 75 31.94 44.45 -6.13
N PRO A 76 31.26 43.43 -5.56
CA PRO A 76 31.23 42.02 -5.98
C PRO A 76 30.37 41.79 -7.22
N VAL A 77 30.75 40.79 -8.02
CA VAL A 77 30.03 40.33 -9.21
C VAL A 77 29.81 38.82 -9.10
N PHE A 78 28.66 38.31 -9.56
CA PHE A 78 28.42 36.87 -9.57
C PHE A 78 29.01 36.24 -10.84
N SER A 79 28.77 36.85 -11.99
CA SER A 79 29.36 36.44 -13.27
C SER A 79 29.56 37.63 -14.20
N GLY A 80 30.56 37.56 -15.10
CA GLY A 80 30.87 38.69 -15.96
C GLY A 80 31.81 39.69 -15.28
N ASN A 81 31.64 40.98 -15.57
CA ASN A 81 32.43 42.08 -15.01
C ASN A 81 31.61 43.07 -14.19
N HIS A 82 30.28 42.99 -14.23
CA HIS A 82 29.40 43.99 -13.65
C HIS A 82 28.26 43.37 -12.85
N SER A 83 27.84 44.05 -11.79
CA SER A 83 26.59 43.75 -11.07
C SER A 83 25.86 45.03 -10.70
N LEU A 84 24.57 44.92 -10.38
CA LEU A 84 23.77 46.04 -9.91
C LEU A 84 23.92 46.20 -8.40
N LEU A 85 24.47 47.33 -7.93
CA LEU A 85 24.39 47.77 -6.55
C LEU A 85 23.08 48.53 -6.29
N ILE A 86 22.40 48.18 -5.21
CA ILE A 86 21.35 48.99 -4.58
C ILE A 86 21.80 49.29 -3.15
N ASP A 87 22.04 50.57 -2.85
CA ASP A 87 22.54 51.05 -1.55
C ASP A 87 21.56 52.08 -0.98
N ASP A 88 20.90 51.73 0.12
CA ASP A 88 20.00 52.60 0.86
C ASP A 88 20.60 52.95 2.22
N GLN A 89 21.10 54.18 2.37
CA GLN A 89 21.54 54.74 3.64
C GLN A 89 20.49 55.68 4.25
N SER A 90 19.27 55.72 3.70
CA SER A 90 18.16 56.50 4.22
C SER A 90 17.29 55.68 5.17
N THR A 91 16.73 56.33 6.19
CA THR A 91 15.73 55.73 7.07
C THR A 91 14.30 56.18 6.73
N SER A 92 14.14 57.01 5.70
CA SER A 92 12.85 57.65 5.35
C SER A 92 12.55 57.70 3.86
N ALA A 93 13.49 57.27 3.01
CA ALA A 93 13.31 57.17 1.57
C ALA A 93 13.33 55.70 1.14
N SER A 94 12.88 55.42 -0.07
CA SER A 94 12.97 54.10 -0.69
C SER A 94 13.75 54.21 -1.99
N ILE A 95 14.41 53.15 -2.39
CA ILE A 95 15.16 53.09 -3.64
C ILE A 95 14.99 51.73 -4.31
N GLY A 96 15.09 51.71 -5.63
CA GLY A 96 15.01 50.49 -6.41
C GLY A 96 15.28 50.71 -7.89
N LEU A 97 15.26 49.61 -8.63
CA LEU A 97 15.43 49.56 -10.07
C LEU A 97 14.35 48.67 -10.68
N THR A 98 13.62 49.20 -11.67
CA THR A 98 12.58 48.46 -12.38
C THR A 98 12.93 48.28 -13.86
N SER A 99 12.64 47.13 -14.44
CA SER A 99 12.86 46.91 -15.86
C SER A 99 11.87 47.71 -16.71
N HIS A 100 12.18 47.82 -18.00
CA HIS A 100 11.20 48.12 -19.02
C HIS A 100 10.15 47.00 -19.10
N TYR A 101 9.05 47.29 -19.80
CA TYR A 101 7.98 46.30 -19.99
C TYR A 101 8.47 45.11 -20.81
N VAL A 102 8.19 43.92 -20.31
CA VAL A 102 8.24 42.67 -21.07
C VAL A 102 6.81 42.29 -21.43
N THR A 103 6.55 41.95 -22.69
CA THR A 103 5.23 41.47 -23.12
C THR A 103 4.97 40.09 -22.52
N ILE A 104 3.76 39.87 -22.01
CA ILE A 104 3.31 38.60 -21.44
C ILE A 104 1.90 38.26 -21.94
N GLU A 105 1.50 37.02 -21.74
CA GLU A 105 0.17 36.50 -22.06
C GLU A 105 -0.68 36.47 -20.78
N PRO A 106 -1.97 36.88 -20.85
CA PRO A 106 -2.88 36.78 -19.72
C PRO A 106 -3.11 35.33 -19.29
N GLY A 107 -3.26 35.09 -17.98
CA GLY A 107 -3.54 33.76 -17.40
C GLY A 107 -2.32 32.83 -17.27
N GLU A 108 -1.23 33.13 -17.96
CA GLU A 108 0.00 32.33 -17.94
C GLU A 108 0.83 32.56 -16.66
N THR A 109 1.68 31.60 -16.31
CA THR A 109 2.58 31.71 -15.15
C THR A 109 4.01 32.05 -15.58
N TYR A 110 4.66 32.93 -14.83
CA TYR A 110 6.02 33.40 -15.12
C TYR A 110 6.95 33.16 -13.93
N ARG A 111 8.20 32.79 -14.22
CA ARG A 111 9.29 32.62 -13.25
C ARG A 111 10.37 33.66 -13.48
N MET A 112 10.75 34.41 -12.45
CA MET A 112 11.95 35.26 -12.45
C MET A 112 13.02 34.60 -11.58
N THR A 113 14.26 34.57 -12.07
CA THR A 113 15.43 34.18 -11.31
C THR A 113 16.45 35.30 -11.31
N SER A 114 17.20 35.49 -10.23
CA SER A 114 18.34 36.40 -10.17
C SER A 114 19.32 35.97 -9.08
N GLU A 115 20.60 36.24 -9.25
CA GLU A 115 21.59 36.06 -8.20
C GLU A 115 21.67 37.32 -7.34
N VAL A 116 21.51 37.16 -6.03
CA VAL A 116 21.44 38.27 -5.09
C VAL A 116 22.45 38.07 -3.96
N PHE A 117 23.27 39.08 -3.71
CA PHE A 117 24.16 39.16 -2.54
C PHE A 117 23.66 40.27 -1.61
N VAL A 118 23.17 39.91 -0.43
CA VAL A 118 22.79 40.91 0.58
C VAL A 118 24.02 41.26 1.41
N ALA A 119 24.46 42.51 1.38
CA ALA A 119 25.53 43.02 2.24
C ALA A 119 25.00 43.48 3.60
N SER A 120 23.77 43.98 3.65
CA SER A 120 23.07 44.28 4.91
C SER A 120 21.55 44.26 4.75
N LYS A 121 20.84 43.79 5.77
CA LYS A 121 19.37 43.75 5.89
C LYS A 121 18.64 42.93 4.84
N SER A 122 18.27 43.52 3.71
CA SER A 122 17.46 42.82 2.69
C SER A 122 17.18 43.63 1.42
N VAL A 123 16.96 42.93 0.31
CA VAL A 123 16.35 43.48 -0.91
C VAL A 123 15.16 42.62 -1.33
N ARG A 124 14.10 43.24 -1.84
CA ARG A 124 12.91 42.53 -2.30
C ARG A 124 12.82 42.57 -3.83
N GLY A 125 12.68 41.41 -4.45
CA GLY A 125 12.41 41.27 -5.88
C GLY A 125 10.90 41.16 -6.13
N TYR A 126 10.46 41.60 -7.30
CA TYR A 126 9.07 41.51 -7.75
C TYR A 126 9.00 41.12 -9.23
N ILE A 127 7.97 40.36 -9.57
CA ILE A 127 7.32 40.38 -10.89
C ILE A 127 6.05 41.21 -10.73
N LYS A 128 5.96 42.35 -11.42
CA LYS A 128 4.77 43.22 -11.42
C LYS A 128 4.03 43.08 -12.73
N PHE A 129 2.73 42.85 -12.68
CA PHE A 129 1.85 42.65 -13.83
C PHE A 129 1.03 43.90 -14.12
N PHE A 130 0.92 44.25 -15.40
CA PHE A 130 0.26 45.46 -15.88
C PHE A 130 -0.70 45.17 -17.03
N ASP A 131 -1.79 45.91 -17.07
CA ASP A 131 -2.72 45.90 -18.21
C ASP A 131 -2.18 46.68 -19.43
N GLN A 132 -2.94 46.69 -20.51
CA GLN A 132 -2.62 47.44 -21.73
C GLN A 132 -2.52 48.96 -21.53
N ASN A 133 -3.17 49.51 -20.49
CA ASN A 133 -3.14 50.94 -20.17
C ASN A 133 -1.99 51.31 -19.22
N GLY A 134 -1.22 50.33 -18.73
CA GLY A 134 -0.08 50.54 -17.85
C GLY A 134 -0.46 50.62 -16.37
N ARG A 135 -1.67 50.17 -16.02
CA ARG A 135 -2.11 50.04 -14.63
C ARG A 135 -1.60 48.71 -14.08
N GLU A 136 -1.02 48.74 -12.88
CA GLU A 136 -0.64 47.53 -12.14
C GLU A 136 -1.90 46.74 -11.75
N VAL A 137 -1.95 45.46 -12.11
CA VAL A 137 -3.10 44.56 -11.90
C VAL A 137 -2.76 43.35 -11.03
N GLY A 138 -1.49 43.15 -10.69
CA GLY A 138 -1.04 42.09 -9.78
C GLY A 138 0.47 42.09 -9.59
N SER A 139 0.97 41.32 -8.63
CA SER A 139 2.42 41.14 -8.42
C SER A 139 2.74 39.85 -7.67
N ALA A 140 3.91 39.28 -7.94
CA ALA A 140 4.56 38.25 -7.12
C ALA A 140 5.89 38.80 -6.59
N THR A 141 6.34 38.34 -5.42
CA THR A 141 7.52 38.90 -4.74
C THR A 141 8.19 37.90 -3.82
N GLU A 142 9.51 38.06 -3.65
CA GLU A 142 10.33 37.29 -2.71
C GLU A 142 11.36 38.22 -2.05
N LEU A 143 11.71 37.94 -0.79
CA LEU A 143 12.64 38.75 0.01
C LEU A 143 13.98 38.04 0.16
N ALA A 144 15.05 38.64 -0.37
CA ALA A 144 16.41 38.23 -0.05
C ALA A 144 16.88 38.96 1.21
N ASN A 145 17.16 38.23 2.29
CA ASN A 145 17.60 38.79 3.59
C ASN A 145 18.77 38.03 4.23
N THR A 146 19.39 37.10 3.52
CA THR A 146 20.55 36.37 4.04
C THR A 146 21.84 37.08 3.66
N GLU A 147 22.58 37.55 4.67
CA GLU A 147 23.78 38.37 4.47
C GLU A 147 25.02 37.53 4.09
N GLY A 148 25.94 38.15 3.34
CA GLY A 148 27.33 37.70 3.18
C GLY A 148 27.58 36.60 2.14
N GLN A 149 26.60 36.24 1.31
CA GLN A 149 26.77 35.24 0.26
C GLN A 149 25.83 35.51 -0.94
N TRP A 150 26.23 35.06 -2.13
CA TRP A 150 25.36 35.04 -3.32
C TRP A 150 24.34 33.91 -3.19
N ARG A 151 23.09 34.18 -3.59
CA ARG A 151 22.02 33.19 -3.67
C ARG A 151 21.09 33.47 -4.84
N THR A 152 20.59 32.40 -5.45
CA THR A 152 19.51 32.48 -6.42
C THR A 152 18.19 32.86 -5.72
N LEU A 153 17.63 34.00 -6.12
CA LEU A 153 16.28 34.44 -5.81
C LEU A 153 15.34 33.95 -6.91
N THR A 154 14.35 33.13 -6.56
CA THR A 154 13.33 32.62 -7.51
C THR A 154 11.95 33.14 -7.14
N ILE A 155 11.23 33.71 -8.10
CA ILE A 155 9.87 34.24 -7.94
C ILE A 155 8.95 33.65 -8.99
N ASP A 156 7.84 33.04 -8.58
CA ASP A 156 6.77 32.62 -9.49
C ASP A 156 5.54 33.51 -9.34
N GLY A 157 4.96 33.91 -10.47
CA GLY A 157 3.74 34.71 -10.49
C GLY A 157 2.81 34.33 -11.64
N ALA A 158 1.55 34.05 -11.32
CA ALA A 158 0.49 33.92 -12.32
C ALA A 158 0.03 35.31 -12.77
N ALA A 159 0.07 35.56 -14.07
CA ALA A 159 -0.41 36.79 -14.66
C ALA A 159 -1.95 36.82 -14.59
N PRO A 160 -2.57 37.86 -13.99
CA PRO A 160 -4.02 38.01 -14.03
C PRO A 160 -4.55 38.06 -15.49
N GLU A 161 -5.80 37.64 -15.71
CA GLU A 161 -6.48 37.64 -17.03
C GLU A 161 -6.48 39.00 -17.76
N THR A 162 -6.24 40.09 -17.03
CA THR A 162 -6.17 41.46 -17.59
C THR A 162 -4.74 41.93 -17.87
N ALA A 163 -3.72 41.15 -17.50
CA ALA A 163 -2.32 41.53 -17.63
C ALA A 163 -1.77 41.20 -19.02
N THR A 164 -1.14 42.19 -19.67
CA THR A 164 -0.51 42.03 -20.99
C THR A 164 0.99 42.36 -20.97
N ARG A 165 1.49 42.90 -19.85
CA ARG A 165 2.89 43.29 -19.67
C ARG A 165 3.36 43.00 -18.25
N ALA A 166 4.65 42.73 -18.08
CA ALA A 166 5.31 42.60 -16.78
C ALA A 166 6.51 43.53 -16.65
N LYS A 167 6.88 43.86 -15.41
CA LYS A 167 8.17 44.47 -15.06
C LYS A 167 8.81 43.71 -13.92
N ILE A 168 10.13 43.59 -13.95
CA ILE A 168 10.91 43.14 -12.81
C ILE A 168 11.25 44.35 -11.96
N TRP A 169 11.18 44.24 -10.64
CA TRP A 169 11.50 45.34 -9.74
C TRP A 169 12.27 44.85 -8.53
N PHE A 170 13.45 45.42 -8.31
CA PHE A 170 14.19 45.27 -7.07
C PHE A 170 14.01 46.53 -6.23
N TYR A 171 13.65 46.36 -4.96
CA TYR A 171 13.18 47.43 -4.10
C TYR A 171 13.70 47.30 -2.67
N MET A 172 14.10 48.43 -2.10
CA MET A 172 14.39 48.64 -0.68
C MET A 172 13.43 49.69 -0.12
N GLY A 173 12.76 49.35 0.98
CA GLY A 173 11.64 50.13 1.52
C GLY A 173 12.05 51.22 2.50
N ALA A 174 11.20 52.25 2.60
CA ALA A 174 11.37 53.35 3.56
C ALA A 174 11.13 52.84 5.00
N GLY A 175 12.21 52.48 5.68
CA GLY A 175 12.13 51.95 7.05
C GLY A 175 13.46 51.58 7.69
N GLY A 176 14.58 51.63 6.95
CA GLY A 176 15.91 51.33 7.45
C GLY A 176 16.95 51.30 6.33
N THR A 177 18.22 51.25 6.71
CA THR A 177 19.32 51.17 5.74
C THR A 177 19.54 49.73 5.28
N SER A 178 19.86 49.54 3.99
CA SER A 178 20.05 48.22 3.39
C SER A 178 21.02 48.30 2.22
N LYS A 179 21.72 47.21 1.93
CA LYS A 179 22.67 47.16 0.81
C LYS A 179 22.68 45.77 0.19
N ALA A 180 22.54 45.70 -1.12
CA ALA A 180 22.53 44.44 -1.86
C ALA A 180 23.06 44.61 -3.28
N TYR A 181 23.54 43.50 -3.83
CA TYR A 181 23.96 43.37 -5.21
C TYR A 181 23.07 42.37 -5.93
N VAL A 182 22.76 42.64 -7.19
CA VAL A 182 21.86 41.83 -8.03
C VAL A 182 22.55 41.57 -9.36
N ASP A 183 22.49 40.34 -9.83
CA ASP A 183 23.12 39.89 -11.06
C ASP A 183 22.23 38.81 -11.74
N ASN A 184 22.48 38.52 -13.02
CA ASN A 184 21.85 37.45 -13.80
C ASN A 184 20.32 37.38 -13.70
N VAL A 185 19.64 38.52 -13.84
CA VAL A 185 18.18 38.57 -13.84
C VAL A 185 17.64 37.94 -15.13
N LYS A 186 16.80 36.91 -14.99
CA LYS A 186 16.15 36.22 -16.10
C LYS A 186 14.67 36.06 -15.81
N LEU A 187 13.85 36.13 -16.86
CA LEU A 187 12.41 35.90 -16.80
C LEU A 187 12.05 34.77 -17.75
N TYR A 188 11.16 33.89 -17.33
CA TYR A 188 10.72 32.72 -18.07
C TYR A 188 9.19 32.64 -18.07
N LYS A 189 8.59 32.24 -19.19
CA LYS A 189 7.21 31.74 -19.24
C LYS A 189 7.23 30.26 -18.88
N LYS A 190 6.37 29.85 -17.94
CA LYS A 190 6.14 28.44 -17.64
C LYS A 190 5.18 27.86 -18.68
N ILE A 191 5.68 26.96 -19.51
CA ILE A 191 4.87 26.22 -20.48
C ILE A 191 4.20 25.06 -19.73
N VAL A 192 2.88 25.09 -19.67
CA VAL A 192 2.07 23.97 -19.17
C VAL A 192 1.76 23.07 -20.36
N GLN A 193 2.40 21.89 -20.43
CA GLN A 193 2.03 20.88 -21.41
C GLN A 193 0.57 20.45 -21.14
N PRO A 194 -0.31 20.38 -22.16
CA PRO A 194 -1.66 19.87 -21.97
C PRO A 194 -1.58 18.40 -21.54
N VAL A 195 -1.91 18.13 -20.28
CA VAL A 195 -2.04 16.76 -19.78
C VAL A 195 -3.32 16.19 -20.34
N VAL A 196 -3.23 15.25 -21.28
CA VAL A 196 -4.39 14.44 -21.65
C VAL A 196 -4.79 13.62 -20.42
N PRO A 197 -6.03 13.72 -19.93
CA PRO A 197 -6.44 12.97 -18.76
C PRO A 197 -6.30 11.48 -19.02
N VAL A 198 -5.44 10.81 -18.26
CA VAL A 198 -5.25 9.35 -18.34
C VAL A 198 -6.57 8.61 -18.07
N THR A 199 -7.49 9.23 -17.33
CA THR A 199 -8.87 8.73 -17.13
C THR A 199 -9.62 8.46 -18.43
N GLU A 200 -9.30 9.14 -19.53
CA GLU A 200 -9.93 8.87 -20.83
C GLU A 200 -9.57 7.50 -21.39
N LYS A 201 -8.49 6.86 -20.90
CA LYS A 201 -8.10 5.48 -21.28
C LYS A 201 -8.98 4.40 -20.63
N PHE A 202 -9.72 4.73 -19.58
CA PHE A 202 -10.44 3.75 -18.78
C PHE A 202 -11.96 3.89 -18.95
N GLU A 203 -12.65 2.75 -18.91
CA GLU A 203 -14.10 2.71 -18.76
C GLU A 203 -14.51 3.10 -17.33
N ALA A 204 -15.82 3.17 -17.08
CA ALA A 204 -16.31 3.35 -15.73
C ALA A 204 -15.88 2.18 -14.83
N PRO A 205 -15.55 2.43 -13.55
CA PRO A 205 -15.27 1.36 -12.61
C PRO A 205 -16.38 0.30 -12.54
N VAL A 206 -15.98 -0.96 -12.47
CA VAL A 206 -16.87 -2.12 -12.31
C VAL A 206 -16.68 -2.68 -10.90
N ASP A 207 -17.77 -2.82 -10.15
CA ASP A 207 -17.80 -3.48 -8.83
C ASP A 207 -18.03 -4.98 -9.03
N HIS A 208 -17.04 -5.80 -8.66
CA HIS A 208 -17.11 -7.27 -8.72
C HIS A 208 -17.59 -7.88 -7.39
N GLY A 209 -18.16 -7.08 -6.49
CA GLY A 209 -18.71 -7.51 -5.21
C GLY A 209 -17.63 -7.82 -4.16
N GLU A 210 -18.07 -8.43 -3.07
CA GLU A 210 -17.20 -8.79 -1.94
C GLU A 210 -16.28 -9.94 -2.33
N ALA A 211 -14.96 -9.72 -2.26
CA ALA A 211 -14.00 -10.69 -2.78
C ALA A 211 -13.81 -11.89 -1.86
N VAL A 212 -13.74 -11.66 -0.56
CA VAL A 212 -13.51 -12.71 0.45
C VAL A 212 -14.64 -12.68 1.46
N GLN A 213 -15.52 -13.68 1.37
CA GLN A 213 -16.68 -13.81 2.25
C GLN A 213 -16.49 -14.97 3.22
N ILE A 214 -16.61 -14.70 4.51
CA ILE A 214 -16.48 -15.71 5.56
C ILE A 214 -17.51 -15.49 6.67
N PRO A 215 -18.08 -16.55 7.27
CA PRO A 215 -18.91 -16.43 8.47
C PRO A 215 -18.02 -16.45 9.72
N LEU A 216 -17.06 -15.53 9.81
CA LEU A 216 -16.09 -15.51 10.92
C LEU A 216 -16.65 -14.72 12.11
N SER A 217 -16.62 -15.31 13.30
CA SER A 217 -16.88 -14.62 14.57
C SER A 217 -15.68 -14.74 15.50
N GLN A 218 -15.34 -13.65 16.20
CA GLN A 218 -14.29 -13.67 17.22
C GLN A 218 -14.82 -13.87 18.65
N GLY A 219 -16.13 -13.74 18.85
CA GLY A 219 -16.81 -14.02 20.12
C GLY A 219 -18.24 -14.52 19.88
N ALA A 220 -18.83 -15.15 20.88
CA ALA A 220 -20.24 -15.49 20.92
C ALA A 220 -20.69 -15.69 22.36
N ALA A 221 -22.00 -15.73 22.56
CA ALA A 221 -22.59 -16.17 23.80
C ALA A 221 -23.80 -17.07 23.53
N TYR A 222 -24.21 -17.81 24.55
CA TYR A 222 -25.48 -18.54 24.57
C TYR A 222 -26.35 -17.99 25.69
N GLY A 223 -27.66 -17.91 25.44
CA GLY A 223 -28.63 -17.51 26.44
C GLY A 223 -30.00 -18.14 26.20
N VAL A 224 -30.93 -17.86 27.11
CA VAL A 224 -32.31 -18.36 27.01
C VAL A 224 -33.26 -17.18 26.88
N ASN A 225 -34.08 -17.17 25.83
CA ASN A 225 -35.07 -16.15 25.57
C ASN A 225 -36.46 -16.79 25.45
N ASN A 226 -37.36 -16.50 26.39
CA ASN A 226 -38.72 -17.06 26.41
C ASN A 226 -38.77 -18.60 26.27
N GLY A 227 -37.79 -19.30 26.84
CA GLY A 227 -37.65 -20.76 26.79
C GLY A 227 -36.92 -21.29 25.55
N VAL A 228 -36.58 -20.45 24.58
CA VAL A 228 -35.75 -20.82 23.42
C VAL A 228 -34.28 -20.64 23.78
N ASN A 229 -33.45 -21.64 23.48
CA ASN A 229 -32.00 -21.50 23.55
C ASN A 229 -31.53 -20.69 22.35
N GLU A 230 -30.91 -19.54 22.57
CA GLU A 230 -30.37 -18.67 21.52
C GLU A 230 -28.84 -18.64 21.57
N GLN A 231 -28.23 -18.61 20.39
CA GLN A 231 -26.81 -18.33 20.20
C GLN A 231 -26.68 -16.93 19.61
N TYR A 232 -25.81 -16.11 20.20
CA TYR A 232 -25.56 -14.73 19.79
C TYR A 232 -24.18 -14.62 19.16
N ILE A 233 -24.13 -14.08 17.94
CA ILE A 233 -22.93 -14.09 17.10
C ILE A 233 -22.75 -12.69 16.50
N VAL A 234 -21.51 -12.24 16.38
CA VAL A 234 -21.18 -11.05 15.58
C VAL A 234 -20.25 -11.45 14.46
N VAL A 235 -20.81 -11.58 13.26
CA VAL A 235 -20.03 -11.92 12.06
C VAL A 235 -19.18 -10.73 11.65
N THR A 236 -17.89 -10.97 11.53
CA THR A 236 -16.86 -10.01 11.13
C THR A 236 -17.09 -9.57 9.69
N GLY A 237 -17.03 -8.25 9.45
CA GLY A 237 -17.23 -7.68 8.13
C GLY A 237 -17.08 -6.17 8.15
N SER A 238 -17.29 -5.50 7.02
CA SER A 238 -17.30 -4.03 6.96
C SER A 238 -18.56 -3.52 6.25
N PRO A 239 -19.71 -3.39 6.95
CA PRO A 239 -19.89 -3.54 8.41
C PRO A 239 -20.06 -5.00 8.87
N ALA A 240 -19.82 -5.22 10.16
CA ALA A 240 -20.19 -6.45 10.86
C ALA A 240 -21.71 -6.62 10.98
N VAL A 241 -22.15 -7.83 11.29
CA VAL A 241 -23.58 -8.16 11.47
C VAL A 241 -23.78 -8.94 12.76
N PHE A 242 -24.67 -8.46 13.62
CA PHE A 242 -25.13 -9.21 14.79
C PHE A 242 -26.21 -10.21 14.37
N TYR A 243 -26.16 -11.42 14.93
CA TYR A 243 -27.15 -12.47 14.77
C TYR A 243 -27.61 -13.00 16.13
N ALA A 244 -28.90 -13.28 16.23
CA ALA A 244 -29.44 -14.26 17.17
C ALA A 244 -30.03 -15.40 16.35
N VAL A 245 -29.65 -16.63 16.70
CA VAL A 245 -30.13 -17.86 16.05
C VAL A 245 -30.59 -18.84 17.12
N ASN A 246 -31.51 -19.73 16.77
CA ASN A 246 -31.86 -20.83 17.65
C ASN A 246 -30.63 -21.76 17.78
N ALA A 247 -30.12 -21.94 18.99
CA ALA A 247 -28.91 -22.72 19.22
C ALA A 247 -29.10 -24.20 18.87
N GLU A 248 -30.31 -24.74 19.04
CA GLU A 248 -30.62 -26.16 18.79
C GLU A 248 -30.87 -26.45 17.31
N THR A 249 -31.65 -25.60 16.62
CA THR A 249 -32.03 -25.84 15.22
C THR A 249 -31.16 -25.13 14.19
N GLY A 250 -30.43 -24.10 14.62
CA GLY A 250 -29.70 -23.19 13.74
C GLY A 250 -30.57 -22.11 13.09
N GLU A 251 -31.90 -22.12 13.28
CA GLU A 251 -32.83 -21.19 12.63
C GLU A 251 -32.48 -19.72 12.90
N HIS A 252 -32.49 -18.90 11.85
CA HIS A 252 -32.32 -17.45 11.98
C HIS A 252 -33.47 -16.81 12.76
N LEU A 253 -33.17 -16.12 13.88
CA LEU A 253 -34.20 -15.47 14.71
C LEU A 253 -34.20 -13.94 14.58
N PHE A 254 -33.02 -13.35 14.41
CA PHE A 254 -32.80 -11.91 14.27
C PHE A 254 -31.42 -11.63 13.69
N SER A 255 -31.30 -10.58 12.88
CA SER A 255 -30.00 -10.00 12.54
C SER A 255 -30.10 -8.50 12.34
N GLN A 256 -28.96 -7.81 12.52
CA GLN A 256 -28.84 -6.38 12.26
C GLN A 256 -27.42 -6.05 11.81
N GLU A 257 -27.29 -5.30 10.71
CA GLU A 257 -26.00 -4.71 10.35
C GLU A 257 -25.60 -3.67 11.40
N MET A 258 -24.29 -3.60 11.68
CA MET A 258 -23.72 -2.73 12.68
C MET A 258 -22.77 -1.71 12.03
N PRO A 259 -23.28 -0.63 11.40
CA PRO A 259 -22.44 0.39 10.79
C PRO A 259 -21.39 0.94 11.75
N GLY A 260 -20.13 0.97 11.30
CA GLY A 260 -19.01 1.41 12.11
C GLY A 260 -18.53 0.38 13.15
N LEU A 261 -19.00 -0.87 13.09
CA LEU A 261 -18.41 -2.01 13.78
C LEU A 261 -17.85 -2.98 12.73
N ASP A 262 -16.68 -3.55 13.00
CA ASP A 262 -15.94 -4.40 12.07
C ASP A 262 -15.77 -5.83 12.58
N VAL A 263 -15.21 -5.97 13.78
CA VAL A 263 -15.03 -7.23 14.50
C VAL A 263 -15.43 -7.03 15.95
N ALA A 264 -16.10 -8.01 16.54
CA ALA A 264 -16.33 -8.06 17.97
C ALA A 264 -15.59 -9.24 18.58
N TRP A 265 -14.61 -8.94 19.44
CA TRP A 265 -13.83 -9.93 20.18
C TRP A 265 -14.57 -10.51 21.38
N THR A 266 -15.68 -9.88 21.76
CA THR A 266 -16.45 -10.18 22.97
C THR A 266 -17.94 -10.01 22.69
N VAL A 267 -18.71 -10.98 23.18
CA VAL A 267 -20.17 -11.03 23.16
C VAL A 267 -20.54 -11.74 24.45
N GLU A 268 -21.20 -11.06 25.38
CA GLU A 268 -21.44 -11.57 26.72
C GLU A 268 -22.91 -11.43 27.13
N VAL A 269 -23.46 -12.43 27.82
CA VAL A 269 -24.77 -12.31 28.46
C VAL A 269 -24.57 -11.83 29.89
N ALA A 270 -25.13 -10.67 30.23
CA ALA A 270 -25.02 -10.12 31.59
C ALA A 270 -26.16 -10.59 32.51
N SER A 271 -26.09 -10.20 33.78
CA SER A 271 -27.04 -10.60 34.84
C SER A 271 -28.47 -10.11 34.64
N ASP A 272 -28.70 -9.14 33.74
CA ASP A 272 -30.02 -8.68 33.32
C ASP A 272 -30.62 -9.53 32.18
N GLY A 273 -29.89 -10.54 31.69
CA GLY A 273 -30.29 -11.42 30.59
C GLY A 273 -30.11 -10.81 29.20
N ASN A 274 -29.54 -9.61 29.09
CA ASN A 274 -29.25 -8.95 27.82
C ASN A 274 -27.83 -9.28 27.33
N VAL A 275 -27.60 -9.09 26.03
CA VAL A 275 -26.34 -9.42 25.38
C VAL A 275 -25.55 -8.15 25.10
N TYR A 276 -24.31 -8.09 25.55
CA TYR A 276 -23.42 -6.94 25.42
C TYR A 276 -22.25 -7.29 24.51
N PHE A 277 -21.91 -6.39 23.60
CA PHE A 277 -20.81 -6.59 22.66
C PHE A 277 -20.23 -5.25 22.22
N ALA A 278 -19.00 -5.28 21.72
CA ALA A 278 -18.30 -4.07 21.31
C ALA A 278 -17.33 -4.34 20.15
N GLY A 279 -17.03 -3.27 19.41
CA GLY A 279 -16.15 -3.30 18.25
C GLY A 279 -14.74 -2.76 18.52
N THR A 280 -13.94 -2.67 17.46
CA THR A 280 -12.54 -2.21 17.57
C THR A 280 -12.30 -0.77 17.11
N THR A 281 -13.33 -0.12 16.56
CA THR A 281 -13.17 1.11 15.77
C THR A 281 -13.82 2.35 16.38
N ASN A 282 -14.92 2.20 17.13
CA ASN A 282 -15.75 3.33 17.57
C ASN A 282 -15.83 3.54 19.09
N GLY A 283 -15.38 2.57 19.90
CA GLY A 283 -15.48 2.61 21.36
C GLY A 283 -16.89 2.46 21.92
N VAL A 284 -17.89 2.15 21.08
CA VAL A 284 -19.29 2.01 21.49
C VAL A 284 -19.53 0.62 22.06
N VAL A 285 -20.22 0.54 23.19
CA VAL A 285 -20.81 -0.71 23.70
C VAL A 285 -22.26 -0.80 23.21
N TYR A 286 -22.63 -1.98 22.71
CA TYR A 286 -23.97 -2.28 22.23
C TYR A 286 -24.64 -3.27 23.18
N ARG A 287 -25.97 -3.16 23.28
CA ARG A 287 -26.81 -4.09 24.04
C ARG A 287 -27.93 -4.61 23.17
N TYR A 288 -27.99 -5.92 22.95
CA TYR A 288 -29.15 -6.59 22.37
C TYR A 288 -30.11 -7.02 23.49
N LEU A 289 -31.40 -6.74 23.29
CA LEU A 289 -32.50 -7.10 24.17
C LEU A 289 -33.25 -8.28 23.55
N PRO A 290 -33.02 -9.54 23.99
CA PRO A 290 -33.58 -10.72 23.33
C PRO A 290 -35.12 -10.72 23.30
N ALA A 291 -35.76 -10.29 24.38
CA ALA A 291 -37.22 -10.23 24.49
C ALA A 291 -37.85 -9.23 23.50
N GLU A 292 -37.13 -8.17 23.12
CA GLU A 292 -37.60 -7.12 22.20
C GLU A 292 -37.09 -7.30 20.77
N LYS A 293 -36.10 -8.18 20.55
CA LYS A 293 -35.35 -8.31 19.29
C LYS A 293 -34.85 -6.95 18.78
N ARG A 294 -34.14 -6.22 19.65
CA ARG A 294 -33.70 -4.85 19.39
C ARG A 294 -32.30 -4.60 19.97
N ILE A 295 -31.48 -3.87 19.23
CA ILE A 295 -30.14 -3.44 19.68
C ILE A 295 -30.18 -1.97 20.10
N GLU A 296 -29.50 -1.67 21.21
CA GLU A 296 -29.27 -0.34 21.76
C GLU A 296 -27.80 0.04 21.65
N ASN A 297 -27.55 1.31 21.32
CA ASN A 297 -26.24 1.93 21.42
C ASN A 297 -26.14 2.58 22.80
N LEU A 298 -25.22 2.10 23.65
CA LEU A 298 -25.05 2.58 25.02
C LEU A 298 -24.11 3.78 25.12
N GLY A 299 -23.58 4.26 23.99
CA GLY A 299 -22.61 5.33 23.93
C GLY A 299 -21.17 4.85 23.90
N VAL A 300 -20.26 5.81 23.76
CA VAL A 300 -18.81 5.59 23.71
C VAL A 300 -18.27 5.48 25.14
N ASN A 301 -17.50 4.43 25.40
CA ASN A 301 -16.83 4.24 26.69
C ASN A 301 -15.78 5.35 26.96
N PRO A 302 -15.45 5.64 28.22
CA PRO A 302 -14.55 6.74 28.57
C PRO A 302 -13.05 6.41 28.43
N SER A 303 -12.69 5.16 28.13
CA SER A 303 -11.30 4.70 28.02
C SER A 303 -10.79 4.82 26.58
N ASP A 304 -10.64 3.71 25.84
CA ASP A 304 -10.16 3.73 24.45
C ASP A 304 -11.17 3.09 23.47
N LYS A 305 -11.00 3.38 22.18
CA LYS A 305 -11.95 2.93 21.13
C LYS A 305 -11.90 1.44 20.83
N PHE A 306 -10.72 0.82 20.98
CA PHE A 306 -10.56 -0.61 20.71
C PHE A 306 -10.89 -1.37 21.98
N ILE A 307 -12.00 -2.10 21.99
CA ILE A 307 -12.42 -2.95 23.11
C ILE A 307 -12.07 -4.40 22.76
N TRP A 308 -11.22 -5.01 23.60
CA TRP A 308 -10.78 -6.40 23.42
C TRP A 308 -11.72 -7.40 24.09
N ASP A 309 -12.23 -7.03 25.25
CA ASP A 309 -12.97 -7.94 26.11
C ASP A 309 -14.01 -7.17 26.93
N LEU A 310 -15.12 -7.83 27.23
CA LEU A 310 -16.13 -7.41 28.18
C LEU A 310 -16.32 -8.56 29.17
N GLU A 311 -16.46 -8.25 30.45
CA GLU A 311 -16.69 -9.27 31.47
C GLU A 311 -17.81 -8.80 32.41
N PRO A 312 -18.99 -9.43 32.37
CA PRO A 312 -20.09 -9.11 33.26
C PRO A 312 -19.85 -9.65 34.67
N SER A 313 -20.37 -8.93 35.65
CA SER A 313 -20.33 -9.32 37.07
C SER A 313 -21.73 -9.67 37.58
N SER A 314 -21.76 -10.53 38.61
CA SER A 314 -23.00 -10.99 39.22
C SER A 314 -23.83 -9.88 39.87
N ASP A 315 -23.20 -8.75 40.23
CA ASP A 315 -23.83 -7.59 40.86
C ASP A 315 -24.28 -6.50 39.86
N GLY A 316 -24.29 -6.81 38.57
CA GLY A 316 -24.91 -5.92 37.55
C GLY A 316 -23.96 -4.86 36.98
N LYS A 317 -22.65 -5.11 37.02
CA LYS A 317 -21.64 -4.30 36.32
C LYS A 317 -21.04 -5.06 35.15
N ILE A 318 -20.51 -4.33 34.18
CA ILE A 318 -19.71 -4.87 33.07
C ILE A 318 -18.37 -4.15 33.04
N TYR A 319 -17.29 -4.90 32.94
CA TYR A 319 -15.95 -4.34 32.81
C TYR A 319 -15.48 -4.51 31.36
N GLY A 320 -14.72 -3.56 30.82
CA GLY A 320 -14.20 -3.65 29.46
C GLY A 320 -12.73 -3.28 29.34
N ALA A 321 -11.94 -4.13 28.69
CA ALA A 321 -10.50 -3.95 28.51
C ALA A 321 -10.17 -3.34 27.15
N THR A 322 -9.26 -2.36 27.13
CA THR A 322 -9.04 -1.52 25.95
C THR A 322 -7.57 -1.35 25.53
N TYR A 323 -7.41 -0.90 24.28
CA TYR A 323 -6.14 -0.53 23.64
C TYR A 323 -6.27 0.87 23.00
N PRO A 324 -5.25 1.75 23.03
CA PRO A 324 -3.82 1.46 23.25
C PRO A 324 -3.23 1.91 24.58
N ASN A 325 -4.04 2.21 25.61
CA ASN A 325 -3.52 2.78 26.85
C ASN A 325 -3.61 1.83 28.05
N SER A 326 -3.79 0.53 27.80
CA SER A 326 -3.94 -0.50 28.85
C SER A 326 -5.05 -0.19 29.86
N LYS A 327 -6.12 0.47 29.43
CA LYS A 327 -7.20 0.91 30.31
C LYS A 327 -8.29 -0.13 30.46
N VAL A 328 -9.05 0.01 31.54
CA VAL A 328 -10.30 -0.72 31.77
C VAL A 328 -11.38 0.28 32.16
N PHE A 329 -12.60 0.10 31.66
CA PHE A 329 -13.78 0.82 32.14
C PHE A 329 -14.75 -0.11 32.89
N GLU A 330 -15.59 0.48 33.72
CA GLU A 330 -16.80 -0.14 34.29
C GLU A 330 -18.04 0.51 33.66
N TYR A 331 -19.08 -0.30 33.43
CA TYR A 331 -20.43 0.12 33.09
C TYR A 331 -21.43 -0.44 34.12
N ASP A 332 -22.24 0.43 34.71
CA ASP A 332 -23.32 0.04 35.62
C ASP A 332 -24.63 -0.15 34.85
N ILE A 333 -25.19 -1.37 34.87
CA ILE A 333 -26.40 -1.70 34.13
C ILE A 333 -27.63 -0.94 34.68
N ALA A 334 -27.68 -0.73 36.00
CA ALA A 334 -28.83 -0.14 36.67
C ALA A 334 -28.90 1.38 36.45
N THR A 335 -27.77 2.08 36.47
CA THR A 335 -27.71 3.54 36.27
C THR A 335 -27.42 3.94 34.82
N GLY A 336 -26.81 3.05 34.03
CA GLY A 336 -26.34 3.34 32.69
C GLY A 336 -25.08 4.21 32.64
N GLU A 337 -24.33 4.30 33.74
CA GLU A 337 -23.16 5.17 33.87
C GLU A 337 -21.84 4.40 33.62
N TYR A 338 -20.88 5.09 32.98
CA TYR A 338 -19.52 4.59 32.79
C TYR A 338 -18.53 5.20 33.79
N THR A 339 -17.52 4.42 34.17
CA THR A 339 -16.35 4.88 34.93
C THR A 339 -15.06 4.41 34.25
N ASP A 340 -14.12 5.32 33.98
CA ASP A 340 -12.75 4.95 33.55
C ASP A 340 -11.94 4.53 34.79
N LEU A 341 -11.49 3.28 34.87
CA LEU A 341 -10.65 2.77 35.96
C LEU A 341 -9.16 3.08 35.73
N GLY A 342 -8.84 3.73 34.60
CA GLY A 342 -7.50 4.12 34.22
C GLY A 342 -6.63 2.95 33.75
N PRO A 343 -5.35 3.21 33.45
CA PRO A 343 -4.41 2.18 32.99
C PRO A 343 -4.20 1.13 34.08
N MET A 344 -4.28 -0.15 33.72
CA MET A 344 -4.00 -1.27 34.63
C MET A 344 -2.50 -1.47 34.82
N LYS A 345 -1.68 -1.19 33.81
CA LYS A 345 -0.21 -1.15 33.92
C LYS A 345 0.37 0.01 33.14
N GLU A 346 1.05 0.91 33.83
CA GLU A 346 1.68 2.10 33.22
C GLU A 346 2.72 1.71 32.16
N GLY A 347 2.72 2.46 31.05
CA GLY A 347 3.64 2.23 29.92
C GLY A 347 3.31 1.04 29.03
N GLN A 348 2.30 0.22 29.35
CA GLN A 348 1.81 -0.85 28.49
C GLN A 348 0.65 -0.37 27.61
N GLN A 349 0.42 -1.08 26.50
CA GLN A 349 -0.62 -0.70 25.54
C GLN A 349 -1.88 -1.57 25.61
N TYR A 350 -1.74 -2.84 25.96
CA TYR A 350 -2.85 -3.79 25.94
C TYR A 350 -3.34 -4.06 27.36
N ALA A 351 -4.60 -3.74 27.62
CA ALA A 351 -5.44 -4.53 28.52
C ALA A 351 -6.23 -5.45 27.59
N ARG A 352 -5.96 -6.76 27.66
CA ARG A 352 -6.36 -7.70 26.61
C ARG A 352 -7.45 -8.68 27.02
N GLY A 353 -7.33 -9.29 28.19
CA GLY A 353 -8.32 -10.22 28.73
C GLY A 353 -8.76 -9.81 30.12
N LEU A 354 -10.01 -10.08 30.47
CA LEU A 354 -10.58 -9.82 31.78
C LEU A 354 -11.02 -11.11 32.45
N GLY A 355 -11.08 -11.07 33.78
CA GLY A 355 -11.79 -12.03 34.60
C GLY A 355 -12.29 -11.32 35.85
N VAL A 356 -13.52 -11.59 36.30
CA VAL A 356 -14.14 -10.83 37.38
C VAL A 356 -14.64 -11.74 38.49
N SER A 357 -14.31 -11.39 39.73
CA SER A 357 -14.87 -12.00 40.93
C SER A 357 -15.66 -10.98 41.75
N ASN A 358 -16.24 -11.43 42.86
CA ASN A 358 -16.99 -10.54 43.76
C ASN A 358 -16.10 -9.46 44.40
N GLN A 359 -14.79 -9.66 44.45
CA GLN A 359 -13.84 -8.72 45.07
C GLN A 359 -12.90 -8.05 44.06
N TYR A 360 -12.56 -8.74 42.97
CA TYR A 360 -11.49 -8.31 42.09
C TYR A 360 -11.90 -8.27 40.62
N VAL A 361 -11.28 -7.36 39.88
CA VAL A 361 -11.14 -7.44 38.43
C VAL A 361 -9.71 -7.85 38.14
N TYR A 362 -9.54 -8.90 37.35
CA TYR A 362 -8.25 -9.35 36.86
C TYR A 362 -8.06 -8.88 35.43
N THR A 363 -6.89 -8.36 35.10
CA THR A 363 -6.59 -7.86 33.76
C THR A 363 -5.29 -8.45 33.24
N GLY A 364 -5.40 -9.10 32.08
CA GLY A 364 -4.28 -9.60 31.32
C GLY A 364 -3.64 -8.48 30.51
N ILE A 365 -2.32 -8.32 30.64
CA ILE A 365 -1.56 -7.25 30.01
C ILE A 365 -0.68 -7.80 28.88
N GLY A 366 -0.43 -6.95 27.89
CA GLY A 366 0.60 -7.12 26.87
C GLY A 366 1.15 -5.78 26.36
N THR A 367 2.26 -5.77 25.62
CA THR A 367 3.04 -6.92 25.15
C THR A 367 4.15 -7.37 26.11
N ASP A 368 4.36 -6.67 27.22
CA ASP A 368 5.08 -7.25 28.36
C ASP A 368 4.03 -7.91 29.26
N ALA A 369 3.99 -9.24 29.22
CA ALA A 369 2.95 -9.99 29.91
C ALA A 369 2.93 -9.68 31.40
N ALA A 370 1.75 -9.41 31.92
CA ALA A 370 1.49 -9.22 33.34
C ALA A 370 0.05 -9.57 33.66
N LEU A 371 -0.21 -9.92 34.92
CA LEU A 371 -1.55 -10.13 35.46
C LEU A 371 -1.79 -9.10 36.55
N ILE A 372 -2.74 -8.20 36.35
CA ILE A 372 -3.10 -7.17 37.32
C ILE A 372 -4.37 -7.58 38.04
N ARG A 373 -4.34 -7.56 39.37
CA ARG A 373 -5.50 -7.68 40.25
C ARG A 373 -5.91 -6.28 40.73
N TYR A 374 -7.11 -5.86 40.40
CA TYR A 374 -7.75 -4.61 40.81
C TYR A 374 -8.81 -4.90 41.88
N GLU A 375 -8.67 -4.34 43.08
CA GLU A 375 -9.67 -4.46 44.14
C GLU A 375 -10.83 -3.46 43.88
N ARG A 376 -12.05 -3.99 43.77
CA ARG A 376 -13.22 -3.27 43.24
C ARG A 376 -13.74 -2.13 44.14
N LYS A 377 -13.44 -2.15 45.45
CA LYS A 377 -13.90 -1.16 46.44
C LYS A 377 -12.91 -0.04 46.70
N THR A 378 -11.62 -0.35 46.72
CA THR A 378 -10.53 0.57 47.06
C THR A 378 -9.85 1.12 45.81
N GLY A 379 -9.93 0.40 44.69
CA GLY A 379 -9.22 0.70 43.46
C GLY A 379 -7.73 0.35 43.48
N GLU A 380 -7.27 -0.39 44.49
CA GLU A 380 -5.89 -0.83 44.61
C GLU A 380 -5.53 -1.81 43.48
N LYS A 381 -4.37 -1.60 42.85
CA LYS A 381 -3.84 -2.44 41.77
C LYS A 381 -2.62 -3.19 42.28
N THR A 382 -2.61 -4.51 42.14
CA THR A 382 -1.49 -5.38 42.49
C THR A 382 -1.13 -6.25 41.30
N GLU A 383 0.15 -6.31 40.92
CA GLU A 383 0.63 -7.27 39.94
C GLU A 383 0.82 -8.64 40.59
N LEU A 384 0.25 -9.68 39.99
CA LEU A 384 0.43 -11.07 40.37
C LEU A 384 1.49 -11.70 39.47
N GLU A 385 2.46 -12.38 40.09
CA GLU A 385 3.50 -13.07 39.34
C GLU A 385 2.96 -14.33 38.67
N ILE A 386 3.20 -14.45 37.37
CA ILE A 386 2.88 -15.61 36.55
C ILE A 386 4.16 -16.08 35.81
N PRO A 387 4.22 -17.32 35.31
CA PRO A 387 5.45 -17.85 34.70
C PRO A 387 6.04 -17.02 33.54
N VAL A 388 5.22 -16.18 32.89
CA VAL A 388 5.61 -15.33 31.76
C VAL A 388 5.65 -13.83 32.10
N SER A 389 5.57 -13.44 33.37
CA SER A 389 5.69 -12.03 33.77
C SER A 389 6.91 -11.35 33.13
N GLY A 390 6.69 -10.21 32.50
CA GLY A 390 7.73 -9.42 31.82
C GLY A 390 8.26 -9.99 30.50
N GLN A 391 7.80 -11.15 30.06
CA GLN A 391 8.16 -11.69 28.75
C GLN A 391 7.36 -11.01 27.62
N LYS A 392 7.93 -10.99 26.41
CA LYS A 392 7.31 -10.39 25.20
C LYS A 392 6.18 -11.28 24.65
N THR A 393 5.05 -11.27 25.35
CA THR A 393 3.85 -12.03 25.04
C THR A 393 2.63 -11.35 25.67
N THR A 394 1.41 -11.86 25.44
CA THR A 394 0.17 -11.21 25.92
C THR A 394 -0.72 -12.20 26.65
N ILE A 395 -1.27 -11.79 27.79
CA ILE A 395 -2.30 -12.54 28.50
C ILE A 395 -3.66 -12.25 27.86
N GLY A 396 -4.23 -13.25 27.20
CA GLY A 396 -5.34 -13.10 26.25
C GLY A 396 -6.73 -13.14 26.89
N GLU A 397 -6.92 -14.02 27.86
CA GLU A 397 -8.19 -14.36 28.50
C GLU A 397 -7.93 -14.76 29.96
N ILE A 398 -8.87 -14.49 30.87
CA ILE A 398 -8.78 -14.89 32.29
C ILE A 398 -10.13 -15.40 32.78
N GLU A 399 -10.20 -16.65 33.20
CA GLU A 399 -11.43 -17.18 33.81
C GLU A 399 -11.25 -17.30 35.33
N VAL A 400 -12.33 -17.06 36.09
CA VAL A 400 -12.31 -17.14 37.56
C VAL A 400 -13.34 -18.16 38.05
N TYR A 401 -12.87 -19.31 38.54
CA TYR A 401 -13.74 -20.37 39.06
C TYR A 401 -13.22 -20.97 40.35
N SER A 402 -14.11 -21.09 41.35
CA SER A 402 -13.85 -21.82 42.60
C SER A 402 -12.54 -21.45 43.31
N GLY A 403 -12.21 -20.16 43.37
CA GLY A 403 -10.96 -19.67 43.99
C GLY A 403 -9.71 -19.89 43.14
N LYS A 404 -9.86 -20.09 41.83
CA LYS A 404 -8.75 -20.23 40.87
C LYS A 404 -8.86 -19.24 39.73
N LEU A 405 -7.70 -18.80 39.24
CA LEU A 405 -7.56 -18.02 38.03
C LEU A 405 -7.00 -18.91 36.92
N PHE A 406 -7.62 -18.88 35.75
CA PHE A 406 -7.15 -19.58 34.56
C PHE A 406 -6.66 -18.54 33.55
N VAL A 407 -5.34 -18.39 33.47
CA VAL A 407 -4.69 -17.27 32.79
C VAL A 407 -4.12 -17.75 31.46
N HIS A 408 -4.76 -17.36 30.35
CA HIS A 408 -4.43 -17.83 29.00
C HIS A 408 -3.29 -17.02 28.36
N ASN A 409 -2.27 -17.71 27.86
CA ASN A 409 -1.17 -17.16 27.08
C ASN A 409 -0.80 -18.05 25.88
N GLY A 410 -1.16 -17.63 24.67
CA GLY A 410 -0.82 -18.36 23.44
C GLY A 410 -1.41 -19.78 23.43
N SER A 411 -0.55 -20.80 23.45
CA SER A 411 -0.97 -22.23 23.52
C SER A 411 -0.96 -22.79 24.94
N LYS A 412 -0.74 -21.95 25.95
CA LYS A 412 -0.60 -22.34 27.36
C LYS A 412 -1.65 -21.65 28.21
N MET A 413 -2.01 -22.30 29.31
CA MET A 413 -2.81 -21.70 30.37
C MET A 413 -2.16 -21.95 31.73
N TYR A 414 -2.06 -20.89 32.53
CA TYR A 414 -1.53 -20.92 33.88
C TYR A 414 -2.69 -20.92 34.87
N VAL A 415 -2.78 -21.95 35.69
CA VAL A 415 -3.76 -22.03 36.76
C VAL A 415 -3.12 -21.49 38.03
N MET A 416 -3.73 -20.46 38.60
CA MET A 416 -3.29 -19.78 39.81
C MET A 416 -4.32 -19.96 40.91
N ASP A 417 -3.88 -19.95 42.16
CA ASP A 417 -4.75 -19.79 43.31
C ASP A 417 -5.16 -18.31 43.45
N GLU A 418 -6.46 -18.02 43.54
CA GLU A 418 -7.00 -16.64 43.53
C GLU A 418 -6.59 -15.85 44.79
N GLU A 419 -6.59 -16.52 45.94
CA GLU A 419 -6.33 -15.90 47.24
C GLU A 419 -4.85 -15.59 47.40
N THR A 420 -4.00 -16.60 47.20
CA THR A 420 -2.55 -16.51 47.43
C THR A 420 -1.77 -15.96 46.24
N GLY A 421 -2.30 -16.10 45.02
CA GLY A 421 -1.58 -15.81 43.78
C GLY A 421 -0.54 -16.89 43.41
N GLU A 422 -0.55 -18.06 44.06
CA GLU A 422 0.41 -19.14 43.78
C GLU A 422 0.11 -19.81 42.43
N HIS A 423 1.15 -20.08 41.64
CA HIS A 423 1.04 -20.89 40.42
C HIS A 423 0.87 -22.36 40.77
N LEU A 424 -0.25 -22.95 40.36
CA LEU A 424 -0.60 -24.33 40.66
C LEU A 424 -0.22 -25.29 39.53
N LYS A 425 -0.45 -24.89 38.27
CA LYS A 425 -0.23 -25.75 37.11
C LYS A 425 -0.13 -24.97 35.79
N THR A 426 0.58 -25.52 34.83
CA THR A 426 0.53 -25.10 33.43
C THR A 426 -0.06 -26.23 32.59
N ILE A 427 -0.98 -25.90 31.68
CA ILE A 427 -1.57 -26.86 30.74
C ILE A 427 -1.51 -26.34 29.30
N ASP A 428 -1.50 -27.26 28.33
CA ASP A 428 -1.77 -26.93 26.93
C ASP A 428 -3.25 -26.57 26.77
N PHE A 429 -3.51 -25.49 26.04
CA PHE A 429 -4.83 -24.90 25.97
C PHE A 429 -5.05 -24.15 24.66
N GLN A 430 -6.26 -24.27 24.12
CA GLN A 430 -6.70 -23.54 22.93
C GLN A 430 -8.04 -22.86 23.23
N THR A 431 -7.96 -21.60 23.72
CA THR A 431 -9.02 -20.56 23.90
C THR A 431 -10.39 -21.00 24.47
N LYS A 432 -10.94 -20.17 25.36
CA LYS A 432 -12.22 -20.37 26.07
C LYS A 432 -12.33 -21.65 26.90
N MET A 433 -12.87 -21.51 28.10
CA MET A 433 -13.21 -22.63 28.97
C MET A 433 -14.72 -22.67 29.21
N SER A 434 -15.25 -23.84 29.52
CA SER A 434 -16.62 -23.93 30.02
C SER A 434 -16.71 -23.38 31.45
N PRO A 435 -17.87 -22.85 31.85
CA PRO A 435 -18.23 -22.78 33.25
C PRO A 435 -18.17 -24.17 33.91
N PRO A 436 -18.09 -24.26 35.26
CA PRO A 436 -18.08 -25.52 35.98
C PRO A 436 -19.27 -26.41 35.61
N SER A 437 -19.01 -27.71 35.47
CA SER A 437 -20.04 -28.65 35.03
C SER A 437 -21.19 -28.76 36.02
N PRO A 438 -22.46 -28.72 35.56
CA PRO A 438 -23.61 -28.91 36.44
C PRO A 438 -23.70 -30.35 36.97
N TYR A 439 -23.06 -31.32 36.31
CA TYR A 439 -23.01 -32.72 36.74
C TYR A 439 -21.87 -33.01 37.72
N ASN A 440 -20.78 -32.26 37.60
CA ASN A 440 -19.63 -32.35 38.51
C ASN A 440 -18.93 -30.98 38.62
N PRO A 441 -19.28 -30.16 39.63
CA PRO A 441 -18.82 -28.76 39.73
C PRO A 441 -17.30 -28.58 39.91
N VAL A 442 -16.52 -29.65 40.14
CA VAL A 442 -15.05 -29.53 40.13
C VAL A 442 -14.45 -29.65 38.73
N LEU A 443 -15.23 -30.03 37.72
CA LEU A 443 -14.77 -30.17 36.34
C LEU A 443 -15.14 -28.96 35.49
N ILE A 444 -14.19 -28.52 34.69
CA ILE A 444 -14.37 -27.58 33.57
C ILE A 444 -13.86 -28.23 32.29
N TYR A 445 -14.45 -27.86 31.15
CA TYR A 445 -14.12 -28.41 29.84
C TYR A 445 -13.40 -27.38 28.99
N TYR A 446 -12.50 -27.85 28.14
CA TYR A 446 -11.80 -27.02 27.18
C TYR A 446 -11.31 -27.86 26.00
N LYS A 447 -11.00 -27.18 24.90
CA LYS A 447 -10.47 -27.81 23.69
C LYS A 447 -8.96 -27.65 23.59
N ASN A 448 -8.31 -28.63 22.98
CA ASN A 448 -6.94 -28.50 22.51
C ASN A 448 -6.78 -29.31 21.21
N GLY A 449 -6.49 -28.63 20.10
CA GLY A 449 -6.48 -29.29 18.78
C GLY A 449 -7.91 -29.61 18.36
N ASP A 450 -8.17 -30.84 17.92
CA ASP A 450 -9.49 -31.38 17.61
C ASP A 450 -10.06 -32.26 18.74
N GLU A 451 -9.48 -32.17 19.95
CA GLU A 451 -9.85 -32.97 21.11
C GLU A 451 -10.43 -32.13 22.25
N LEU A 452 -11.35 -32.72 23.03
CA LEU A 452 -11.94 -32.12 24.23
C LEU A 452 -11.26 -32.70 25.49
N PHE A 453 -10.98 -31.82 26.45
CA PHE A 453 -10.35 -32.14 27.73
C PHE A 453 -11.19 -31.63 28.89
N THR A 454 -10.98 -32.24 30.05
CA THR A 454 -11.44 -31.75 31.35
C THR A 454 -10.26 -31.30 32.18
N TYR A 455 -10.49 -30.29 33.02
CA TYR A 455 -9.63 -29.92 34.13
C TYR A 455 -10.38 -30.13 35.45
N ASN A 456 -9.80 -30.89 36.37
CA ASN A 456 -10.31 -31.09 37.71
C ASN A 456 -9.70 -30.04 38.66
N MET A 457 -10.54 -29.11 39.13
CA MET A 457 -10.14 -28.00 39.99
C MET A 457 -9.76 -28.42 41.41
N ALA A 458 -10.21 -29.58 41.90
CA ALA A 458 -9.82 -30.06 43.23
C ALA A 458 -8.42 -30.69 43.22
N GLU A 459 -8.10 -31.42 42.15
CA GLU A 459 -6.86 -32.21 42.03
C GLU A 459 -5.79 -31.53 41.18
N ASN A 460 -6.15 -30.46 40.47
CA ASN A 460 -5.33 -29.81 39.44
C ASN A 460 -4.87 -30.80 38.35
N THR A 461 -5.73 -31.73 37.94
CA THR A 461 -5.44 -32.76 36.93
C THR A 461 -6.20 -32.50 35.63
N THR A 462 -5.69 -33.00 34.52
CA THR A 462 -6.33 -32.90 33.20
C THR A 462 -6.60 -34.30 32.68
N ALA A 463 -7.74 -34.51 32.02
CA ALA A 463 -8.08 -35.77 31.39
C ALA A 463 -8.74 -35.53 30.02
N LYS A 464 -8.35 -36.30 29.01
CA LYS A 464 -9.02 -36.31 27.71
C LYS A 464 -10.43 -36.87 27.86
N VAL A 465 -11.38 -36.27 27.16
CA VAL A 465 -12.73 -36.83 27.00
C VAL A 465 -12.65 -37.92 25.92
N GLU A 466 -12.94 -39.15 26.31
CA GLU A 466 -12.90 -40.32 25.42
C GLU A 466 -14.26 -40.55 24.76
N ASN A 467 -14.29 -41.39 23.72
CA ASN A 467 -15.51 -41.85 23.02
C ASN A 467 -16.32 -40.79 22.28
N ILE A 468 -15.76 -39.61 22.03
CA ILE A 468 -16.39 -38.59 21.19
C ILE A 468 -15.68 -38.45 19.84
N PRO A 469 -16.40 -38.05 18.77
CA PRO A 469 -15.77 -37.60 17.53
C PRO A 469 -14.85 -36.39 17.76
N PRO A 470 -13.94 -36.08 16.82
CA PRO A 470 -13.18 -34.84 16.87
C PRO A 470 -14.11 -33.62 16.89
N VAL A 471 -13.82 -32.67 17.78
CA VAL A 471 -14.47 -31.35 17.77
C VAL A 471 -13.88 -30.50 16.62
N PRO A 472 -14.57 -29.46 16.12
CA PRO A 472 -14.08 -28.64 15.01
C PRO A 472 -12.63 -28.15 15.18
N GLY A 473 -11.68 -28.76 14.45
CA GLY A 473 -10.24 -28.61 14.67
C GLY A 473 -9.56 -27.46 13.93
N ASP A 474 -10.23 -26.90 12.92
CA ASP A 474 -9.70 -25.88 12.01
C ASP A 474 -9.52 -24.51 12.68
N THR A 475 -10.23 -24.27 13.80
CA THR A 475 -10.20 -22.99 14.50
C THR A 475 -10.32 -23.12 16.02
N SER A 476 -10.04 -22.00 16.67
CA SER A 476 -10.26 -21.71 18.09
C SER A 476 -11.76 -21.70 18.45
N VAL A 477 -12.14 -22.26 19.61
CA VAL A 477 -13.50 -22.13 20.14
C VAL A 477 -13.70 -20.74 20.74
N LYS A 478 -14.82 -20.10 20.42
CA LYS A 478 -15.09 -18.69 20.74
C LYS A 478 -16.08 -18.50 21.88
N ALA A 479 -16.76 -19.57 22.29
CA ALA A 479 -17.65 -19.58 23.44
C ALA A 479 -17.84 -21.01 23.93
N HIS A 480 -18.01 -21.17 25.24
CA HIS A 480 -18.57 -22.39 25.84
C HIS A 480 -19.75 -22.02 26.75
N ALA A 481 -20.77 -22.85 26.81
CA ALA A 481 -21.89 -22.69 27.73
C ALA A 481 -22.53 -24.03 28.09
N TRP A 482 -23.27 -24.06 29.20
CA TRP A 482 -24.17 -25.16 29.51
C TRP A 482 -25.60 -24.78 29.13
N ILE A 483 -26.21 -25.52 28.22
CA ILE A 483 -27.59 -25.28 27.75
C ILE A 483 -28.47 -26.50 28.05
N THR A 484 -29.74 -26.29 28.39
CA THR A 484 -30.70 -27.38 28.58
C THR A 484 -31.57 -27.49 27.35
N LEU A 485 -31.49 -28.62 26.65
CA LEU A 485 -32.17 -28.81 25.36
C LEU A 485 -33.69 -28.86 25.55
N ASN A 486 -34.43 -28.26 24.64
CA ASN A 486 -35.89 -28.27 24.65
C ASN A 486 -36.47 -29.41 23.83
N GLU A 487 -35.75 -29.85 22.80
CA GLU A 487 -36.19 -30.89 21.87
C GLU A 487 -35.08 -31.90 21.55
N GLY A 488 -35.40 -32.87 20.67
CA GLY A 488 -34.49 -33.96 20.30
C GLY A 488 -34.36 -35.08 21.35
N GLU A 489 -33.39 -35.97 21.11
CA GLU A 489 -33.15 -37.17 21.94
C GLU A 489 -32.72 -36.83 23.37
N ASN A 490 -32.03 -35.70 23.55
CA ASN A 490 -31.55 -35.22 24.85
C ASN A 490 -32.42 -34.08 25.42
N ALA A 491 -33.68 -33.95 24.99
CA ALA A 491 -34.61 -32.96 25.54
C ALA A 491 -34.70 -33.06 27.08
N GLY A 492 -34.60 -31.91 27.75
CA GLY A 492 -34.56 -31.78 29.21
C GLY A 492 -33.21 -32.10 29.85
N GLN A 493 -32.21 -32.52 29.08
CA GLN A 493 -30.84 -32.73 29.56
C GLN A 493 -29.97 -31.50 29.28
N THR A 494 -29.03 -31.23 30.18
CA THR A 494 -28.07 -30.14 30.02
C THR A 494 -26.83 -30.65 29.27
N VAL A 495 -26.41 -29.94 28.24
CA VAL A 495 -25.25 -30.27 27.41
C VAL A 495 -24.25 -29.12 27.39
N LEU A 496 -22.99 -29.45 27.17
CA LEU A 496 -21.94 -28.47 26.88
C LEU A 496 -22.08 -28.05 25.43
N ALA A 497 -22.30 -26.76 25.19
CA ALA A 497 -22.21 -26.15 23.88
C ALA A 497 -20.85 -25.45 23.72
N GLY A 498 -20.23 -25.59 22.54
CA GLY A 498 -19.04 -24.83 22.16
C GLY A 498 -19.13 -24.35 20.71
N MET A 499 -18.84 -23.07 20.47
CA MET A 499 -18.87 -22.49 19.10
C MET A 499 -17.45 -22.37 18.53
N ALA A 500 -17.20 -22.92 17.34
CA ALA A 500 -15.98 -22.67 16.58
C ALA A 500 -16.01 -21.29 15.86
N ALA A 501 -14.87 -20.83 15.35
CA ALA A 501 -14.77 -19.47 14.81
C ALA A 501 -15.63 -19.24 13.54
N PHE A 502 -16.01 -20.30 12.82
CA PHE A 502 -16.90 -20.22 11.66
C PHE A 502 -18.38 -20.48 11.98
N THR A 503 -18.77 -20.19 13.22
CA THR A 503 -20.14 -20.20 13.78
C THR A 503 -20.77 -21.56 14.06
N ASP A 504 -20.20 -22.64 13.53
CA ASP A 504 -20.62 -23.99 13.87
C ASP A 504 -20.45 -24.27 15.37
N SER A 505 -21.47 -24.91 15.94
CA SER A 505 -21.46 -25.32 17.35
C SER A 505 -21.36 -26.84 17.45
N PHE A 506 -20.72 -27.33 18.50
CA PHE A 506 -20.84 -28.72 18.92
C PHE A 506 -21.54 -28.79 20.27
N PHE A 507 -22.40 -29.79 20.44
CA PHE A 507 -23.02 -30.14 21.72
C PHE A 507 -22.44 -31.45 22.24
N TYR A 508 -22.18 -31.51 23.54
CA TYR A 508 -21.65 -32.69 24.22
C TYR A 508 -22.36 -32.95 25.54
N ASN A 509 -22.85 -34.17 25.75
CA ASN A 509 -23.45 -34.60 27.02
C ASN A 509 -22.49 -35.54 27.77
N PRO A 510 -21.93 -35.11 28.91
CA PRO A 510 -20.95 -35.90 29.65
C PRO A 510 -21.54 -37.10 30.41
N THR A 511 -22.87 -37.27 30.42
CA THR A 511 -23.52 -38.38 31.14
C THR A 511 -23.66 -39.65 30.30
N ASN A 512 -23.61 -39.53 28.98
CA ASN A 512 -23.81 -40.62 28.02
C ASN A 512 -22.91 -40.53 26.77
N ASP A 513 -21.91 -39.65 26.78
CA ASP A 513 -20.97 -39.37 25.69
C ASP A 513 -21.65 -38.92 24.36
N TRP A 514 -22.89 -38.42 24.42
CA TRP A 514 -23.60 -37.96 23.23
C TRP A 514 -22.96 -36.68 22.65
N TYR A 515 -22.90 -36.61 21.31
CA TYR A 515 -22.29 -35.52 20.56
C TYR A 515 -23.10 -35.18 19.30
N GLU A 516 -23.27 -33.89 19.02
CA GLU A 516 -23.90 -33.41 17.78
C GLU A 516 -23.24 -32.10 17.29
N LEU A 517 -23.23 -31.90 15.97
CA LEU A 517 -22.83 -30.64 15.33
C LEU A 517 -24.07 -29.86 14.90
N HIS A 518 -24.08 -28.57 15.18
CA HIS A 518 -25.15 -27.63 14.84
C HIS A 518 -24.58 -26.51 13.97
N PHE A 519 -25.26 -26.23 12.86
CA PHE A 519 -24.84 -25.23 11.88
C PHE A 519 -25.88 -24.12 11.83
N PRO A 520 -25.56 -22.90 12.32
CA PRO A 520 -26.51 -21.82 12.32
C PRO A 520 -26.73 -21.22 10.92
N GLU A 521 -27.94 -20.73 10.67
CA GLU A 521 -28.32 -20.00 9.45
C GLU A 521 -27.76 -18.58 9.51
N VAL A 522 -26.46 -18.45 9.22
CA VAL A 522 -25.71 -17.20 9.24
C VAL A 522 -25.06 -16.97 7.88
N GLU A 523 -25.23 -15.78 7.31
CA GLU A 523 -24.61 -15.43 6.04
C GLU A 523 -23.14 -15.04 6.22
N ALA A 524 -22.30 -15.52 5.30
CA ALA A 524 -20.92 -15.06 5.19
C ALA A 524 -20.88 -13.57 4.80
N ARG A 525 -19.93 -12.82 5.35
CA ARG A 525 -19.77 -11.39 5.06
C ARG A 525 -18.41 -11.10 4.46
N GLY A 526 -18.36 -10.10 3.58
CA GLY A 526 -17.13 -9.58 3.03
C GLY A 526 -16.23 -9.00 4.12
N VAL A 527 -15.04 -9.60 4.27
CA VAL A 527 -13.96 -8.99 5.06
C VAL A 527 -13.12 -8.08 4.19
N ALA A 528 -12.48 -7.08 4.80
CA ALA A 528 -11.61 -6.17 4.07
C ALA A 528 -10.51 -6.95 3.34
N ILE A 529 -10.25 -6.60 2.07
CA ILE A 529 -9.16 -7.20 1.30
C ILE A 529 -7.84 -6.69 1.90
N ASN A 530 -6.97 -7.59 2.30
CA ASN A 530 -5.71 -7.29 2.98
C ASN A 530 -4.47 -7.44 2.08
N ALA A 531 -4.54 -8.34 1.08
CA ALA A 531 -3.55 -8.48 0.02
C ALA A 531 -4.24 -8.70 -1.33
N LEU A 532 -3.66 -8.16 -2.40
CA LEU A 532 -4.21 -8.25 -3.76
C LEU A 532 -3.07 -8.37 -4.77
N SER A 533 -3.15 -9.33 -5.68
CA SER A 533 -2.21 -9.43 -6.81
C SER A 533 -2.89 -10.04 -8.04
N ALA A 534 -2.67 -9.42 -9.19
CA ALA A 534 -3.14 -9.90 -10.48
C ALA A 534 -1.98 -10.63 -11.18
N ILE A 535 -2.11 -11.95 -11.34
CA ILE A 535 -1.07 -12.83 -11.85
C ILE A 535 -1.71 -13.75 -12.88
N ASP A 536 -1.14 -13.81 -14.08
CA ASP A 536 -1.52 -14.73 -15.16
C ASP A 536 -3.04 -14.86 -15.41
N GLY A 537 -3.71 -13.72 -15.61
CA GLY A 537 -5.15 -13.69 -15.91
C GLY A 537 -6.07 -14.00 -14.72
N LYS A 538 -5.53 -14.13 -13.52
CA LYS A 538 -6.27 -14.25 -12.26
C LYS A 538 -5.99 -13.06 -11.35
N VAL A 539 -6.86 -12.84 -10.37
CA VAL A 539 -6.67 -11.87 -9.29
C VAL A 539 -6.84 -12.63 -7.97
N TYR A 540 -5.77 -12.67 -7.19
CA TYR A 540 -5.72 -13.32 -5.88
C TYR A 540 -5.98 -12.27 -4.81
N ALA A 541 -6.99 -12.51 -3.98
CA ALA A 541 -7.38 -11.61 -2.90
C ALA A 541 -7.35 -12.35 -1.56
N GLY A 542 -6.50 -11.88 -0.64
CA GLY A 542 -6.47 -12.36 0.75
C GLY A 542 -7.32 -11.48 1.66
N GLY A 543 -8.11 -12.10 2.53
CA GLY A 543 -8.98 -11.40 3.48
C GLY A 543 -8.27 -11.01 4.78
N TYR A 544 -8.78 -9.96 5.42
CA TYR A 544 -8.41 -9.60 6.79
C TYR A 544 -8.88 -10.70 7.77
N GLN A 545 -8.00 -11.07 8.71
CA GLN A 545 -8.08 -12.20 9.64
C GLN A 545 -8.04 -13.60 9.01
N ARG A 546 -8.87 -13.86 8.00
CA ARG A 546 -8.93 -15.15 7.29
C ARG A 546 -9.44 -14.97 5.87
N GLY A 547 -9.25 -16.01 5.08
CA GLY A 547 -9.87 -16.21 3.79
C GLY A 547 -9.00 -15.83 2.61
N VAL A 548 -9.20 -16.51 1.48
CA VAL A 548 -8.63 -16.16 0.19
C VAL A 548 -9.64 -16.45 -0.92
N SER A 549 -9.61 -15.68 -2.00
CA SER A 549 -10.35 -15.96 -3.22
C SER A 549 -9.52 -15.71 -4.47
N VAL A 550 -9.96 -16.33 -5.57
CA VAL A 550 -9.35 -16.16 -6.90
C VAL A 550 -10.43 -15.75 -7.88
N PHE A 551 -10.30 -14.56 -8.42
CA PHE A 551 -11.15 -14.02 -9.47
C PHE A 551 -10.50 -14.23 -10.84
N ASP A 552 -11.24 -14.75 -11.80
CA ASP A 552 -10.78 -14.92 -13.18
C ASP A 552 -11.08 -13.67 -14.01
N GLN A 553 -10.03 -13.08 -14.59
CA GLN A 553 -10.15 -11.83 -15.34
C GLN A 553 -10.96 -11.98 -16.64
N LYS A 554 -11.11 -13.20 -17.16
CA LYS A 554 -11.77 -13.49 -18.44
C LYS A 554 -13.25 -13.83 -18.27
N SER A 555 -13.58 -14.77 -17.39
CA SER A 555 -14.98 -15.14 -17.09
C SER A 555 -15.67 -14.10 -16.21
N LYS A 556 -14.89 -13.26 -15.50
CA LYS A 556 -15.38 -12.29 -14.51
C LYS A 556 -16.10 -12.97 -13.35
N GLU A 557 -15.58 -14.11 -12.91
CA GLU A 557 -16.15 -14.91 -11.82
C GLU A 557 -15.08 -15.27 -10.78
N TYR A 558 -15.50 -15.40 -9.51
CA TYR A 558 -14.69 -16.03 -8.48
C TYR A 558 -14.66 -17.55 -8.72
N VAL A 559 -13.50 -18.07 -9.11
CA VAL A 559 -13.31 -19.49 -9.46
C VAL A 559 -12.85 -20.32 -8.26
N TYR A 560 -12.45 -19.67 -7.17
CA TYR A 560 -12.06 -20.34 -5.93
C TYR A 560 -12.26 -19.41 -4.73
N SER A 561 -12.63 -20.01 -3.60
CA SER A 561 -12.70 -19.36 -2.30
C SER A 561 -12.37 -20.36 -1.21
N ASN A 562 -11.59 -19.97 -0.21
CA ASN A 562 -11.33 -20.77 0.97
C ASN A 562 -11.39 -19.89 2.22
N LYS A 563 -12.33 -20.20 3.12
CA LYS A 563 -12.55 -19.42 4.35
C LYS A 563 -11.46 -19.62 5.40
N ALA A 564 -10.75 -20.74 5.39
CA ALA A 564 -9.79 -21.13 6.41
C ALA A 564 -8.37 -20.63 6.13
N PHE A 565 -8.09 -20.11 4.93
CA PHE A 565 -6.76 -19.59 4.59
C PHE A 565 -6.35 -18.45 5.54
N HIS A 566 -5.07 -18.37 5.90
CA HIS A 566 -4.58 -17.34 6.82
C HIS A 566 -4.59 -15.95 6.19
N GLN A 567 -4.62 -14.90 7.03
CA GLN A 567 -4.55 -13.52 6.58
C GLN A 567 -3.29 -13.32 5.73
N SER A 568 -3.46 -13.07 4.44
CA SER A 568 -2.34 -12.79 3.53
C SER A 568 -1.92 -11.33 3.65
N GLU A 569 -0.62 -11.07 3.77
CA GLU A 569 0.00 -9.74 3.82
C GLU A 569 0.67 -9.35 2.50
N GLY A 570 1.26 -10.33 1.82
CA GLY A 570 1.86 -10.17 0.50
C GLY A 570 1.56 -11.37 -0.39
N ILE A 571 1.44 -11.13 -1.70
CA ILE A 571 1.23 -12.15 -2.72
C ILE A 571 2.20 -11.88 -3.87
N HIS A 572 3.05 -12.86 -4.22
CA HIS A 572 4.06 -12.69 -5.27
C HIS A 572 4.20 -13.95 -6.11
N GLU A 573 4.56 -13.79 -7.39
CA GLU A 573 4.85 -14.90 -8.30
C GLU A 573 6.36 -15.17 -8.31
N TYR A 574 6.74 -16.45 -8.27
CA TYR A 574 8.12 -16.88 -8.45
C TYR A 574 8.15 -18.28 -9.07
N ASN A 575 8.86 -18.43 -10.19
CA ASN A 575 9.03 -19.69 -10.92
C ASN A 575 7.71 -20.40 -11.28
N GLY A 576 6.71 -19.63 -11.71
CA GLY A 576 5.37 -20.11 -12.09
C GLY A 576 4.48 -20.48 -10.89
N ASN A 577 4.94 -20.27 -9.65
CA ASN A 577 4.18 -20.53 -8.44
C ASN A 577 3.83 -19.21 -7.74
N ILE A 578 2.77 -19.25 -6.94
CA ILE A 578 2.25 -18.09 -6.22
C ILE A 578 2.51 -18.28 -4.73
N TYR A 579 3.16 -17.28 -4.14
CA TYR A 579 3.55 -17.28 -2.74
C TYR A 579 2.68 -16.31 -1.97
N PHE A 580 2.07 -16.81 -0.90
CA PHE A 580 1.30 -16.05 0.05
C PHE A 580 2.12 -15.91 1.33
N GLY A 581 2.52 -14.69 1.64
CA GLY A 581 3.05 -14.38 2.95
C GLY A 581 1.90 -14.12 3.92
N THR A 582 1.86 -14.83 5.06
CA THR A 582 0.70 -14.82 5.95
C THR A 582 1.03 -14.39 7.38
N TYR A 583 0.03 -13.78 8.03
CA TYR A 583 0.02 -13.43 9.45
C TYR A 583 -0.86 -14.42 10.22
N PRO A 584 -0.46 -14.83 11.44
CA PRO A 584 0.78 -14.49 12.15
C PRO A 584 1.99 -15.37 11.81
N GLY A 585 3.17 -14.88 12.20
CA GLY A 585 4.42 -15.66 12.25
C GLY A 585 5.19 -15.74 10.93
N ALA A 586 4.87 -14.89 9.95
CA ALA A 586 5.55 -14.86 8.65
C ALA A 586 5.65 -16.24 7.96
N LYS A 587 4.58 -17.02 8.06
CA LYS A 587 4.45 -18.31 7.36
C LYS A 587 4.15 -18.06 5.88
N MET A 588 4.92 -18.72 5.03
CA MET A 588 4.79 -18.63 3.58
C MET A 588 4.09 -19.87 3.04
N TYR A 589 3.04 -19.67 2.25
CA TYR A 589 2.33 -20.74 1.55
C TYR A 589 2.58 -20.65 0.04
N ARG A 590 2.81 -21.79 -0.61
CA ARG A 590 3.11 -21.85 -2.04
C ARG A 590 2.01 -22.58 -2.79
N TYR A 591 1.56 -22.00 -3.89
CA TYR A 591 0.52 -22.50 -4.78
C TYR A 591 1.06 -22.69 -6.19
N ASP A 592 0.92 -23.91 -6.71
CA ASP A 592 1.17 -24.27 -8.09
C ASP A 592 -0.16 -24.17 -8.88
N PRO A 593 -0.32 -23.19 -9.79
CA PRO A 593 -1.54 -23.00 -10.54
C PRO A 593 -1.86 -24.15 -11.51
N ASN A 594 -0.90 -25.05 -11.78
CA ASN A 594 -1.13 -26.22 -12.62
C ASN A 594 -1.68 -27.43 -11.85
N LYS A 595 -1.86 -27.30 -10.52
CA LYS A 595 -2.44 -28.34 -9.66
C LYS A 595 -3.77 -27.87 -9.08
N PRO A 596 -4.69 -28.81 -8.77
CA PRO A 596 -5.93 -28.47 -8.08
C PRO A 596 -5.68 -27.76 -6.75
N PHE A 597 -6.64 -26.95 -6.32
CA PHE A 597 -6.63 -26.40 -4.97
C PHE A 597 -6.90 -27.50 -3.94
N ASP A 598 -5.96 -27.71 -3.02
CA ASP A 598 -6.05 -28.63 -1.87
C ASP A 598 -5.29 -28.01 -0.69
N TYR A 599 -5.89 -26.99 -0.07
CA TYR A 599 -5.22 -26.24 1.00
C TYR A 599 -4.93 -27.14 2.22
N GLN A 600 -3.68 -27.13 2.68
CA GLN A 600 -3.29 -27.76 3.94
C GLN A 600 -2.49 -26.77 4.79
N GLU A 601 -2.97 -26.53 6.01
CA GLU A 601 -2.39 -25.52 6.91
C GLU A 601 -0.95 -25.86 7.33
N ASN A 602 -0.66 -27.13 7.61
CA ASN A 602 0.62 -27.61 8.12
C ASN A 602 1.26 -28.71 7.24
N GLY A 603 0.93 -28.75 5.94
CA GLY A 603 1.31 -29.85 5.05
C GLY A 603 1.59 -29.45 3.60
N LEU A 604 1.94 -30.44 2.77
CA LEU A 604 2.32 -30.32 1.36
C LEU A 604 1.10 -30.15 0.42
N GLY A 605 0.09 -29.39 0.86
CA GLY A 605 -1.09 -29.07 0.06
C GLY A 605 -0.77 -28.14 -1.11
N ASN A 606 -1.82 -27.65 -1.77
CA ASN A 606 -1.73 -26.68 -2.85
C ASN A 606 -2.85 -25.61 -2.74
N PRO A 607 -2.64 -24.47 -2.07
CA PRO A 607 -1.40 -24.05 -1.43
C PRO A 607 -1.06 -24.87 -0.18
N GLY A 608 0.23 -25.13 0.03
CA GLY A 608 0.76 -25.81 1.22
C GLY A 608 1.79 -24.94 1.94
N LEU A 609 2.05 -25.21 3.22
CA LEU A 609 3.08 -24.51 3.98
C LEU A 609 4.44 -24.78 3.34
N PHE A 610 5.09 -23.71 2.89
CA PHE A 610 6.33 -23.73 2.11
C PHE A 610 7.54 -23.35 2.95
N LEU A 611 7.40 -22.35 3.82
CA LEU A 611 8.47 -21.86 4.68
C LEU A 611 7.86 -21.24 5.94
N ASP A 612 8.38 -21.60 7.10
CA ASP A 612 8.22 -20.82 8.33
C ASP A 612 9.49 -20.00 8.50
N ILE A 613 9.40 -18.67 8.37
CA ILE A 613 10.59 -17.78 8.44
C ILE A 613 11.17 -17.77 9.86
N GLU A 614 10.32 -18.02 10.86
CA GLU A 614 10.68 -17.95 12.28
C GLU A 614 11.41 -16.64 12.64
N ASP A 615 12.51 -16.77 13.39
CA ASP A 615 13.43 -15.70 13.73
C ASP A 615 12.81 -14.52 14.48
N GLU A 616 11.59 -14.60 15.01
CA GLU A 616 10.79 -13.48 15.56
C GLU A 616 10.15 -12.56 14.48
N GLN A 617 10.03 -13.00 13.22
CA GLN A 617 9.29 -12.28 12.17
C GLN A 617 7.79 -12.59 12.18
N ASP A 618 6.97 -11.67 11.66
CA ASP A 618 5.51 -11.78 11.76
C ASP A 618 4.75 -11.41 10.48
N ARG A 619 5.15 -10.35 9.76
CA ARG A 619 4.42 -9.89 8.57
C ARG A 619 5.30 -9.74 7.32
N PRO A 620 5.20 -10.64 6.35
CA PRO A 620 5.95 -10.62 5.08
C PRO A 620 5.17 -9.85 3.99
N PHE A 621 5.22 -8.51 4.02
CA PHE A 621 4.53 -7.67 3.03
C PHE A 621 5.32 -7.49 1.73
N ALA A 622 6.63 -7.26 1.83
CA ALA A 622 7.46 -6.89 0.69
C ALA A 622 8.08 -8.14 0.07
N MET A 623 7.91 -8.33 -1.24
CA MET A 623 8.51 -9.44 -1.98
C MET A 623 8.96 -8.99 -3.36
N THR A 624 10.11 -9.47 -3.80
CA THR A 624 10.61 -9.30 -5.18
C THR A 624 11.39 -10.54 -5.59
N THR A 625 11.60 -10.72 -6.88
CA THR A 625 12.43 -11.79 -7.45
C THR A 625 13.62 -11.25 -8.24
N GLY A 626 14.65 -12.08 -8.40
CA GLY A 626 15.87 -11.74 -9.14
C GLY A 626 16.87 -12.89 -9.15
N ASP A 627 17.59 -13.10 -10.25
CA ASP A 627 18.56 -14.20 -10.43
C ASP A 627 18.06 -15.57 -9.95
N ASN A 628 16.81 -15.91 -10.29
CA ASN A 628 16.14 -17.14 -9.88
C ASN A 628 16.05 -17.31 -8.35
N GLN A 629 15.90 -16.20 -7.60
CA GLN A 629 15.64 -16.19 -6.16
C GLN A 629 14.40 -15.35 -5.84
N LEU A 630 13.77 -15.67 -4.72
CA LEU A 630 12.71 -14.89 -4.08
C LEU A 630 13.28 -14.19 -2.83
N PHE A 631 13.04 -12.89 -2.72
CA PHE A 631 13.45 -12.06 -1.58
C PHE A 631 12.21 -11.63 -0.81
N ILE A 632 12.21 -11.86 0.50
CA ILE A 632 11.06 -11.58 1.38
C ILE A 632 11.49 -10.60 2.46
N GLY A 633 10.84 -9.44 2.50
CA GLY A 633 10.99 -8.41 3.51
C GLY A 633 9.91 -8.50 4.58
N THR A 634 10.33 -8.46 5.84
CA THR A 634 9.44 -8.72 6.99
C THR A 634 9.40 -7.59 8.01
N ILE A 635 8.27 -7.52 8.71
CA ILE A 635 8.05 -6.78 9.96
C ILE A 635 8.16 -7.78 11.13
N PRO A 636 8.83 -7.42 12.24
CA PRO A 636 9.02 -8.31 13.37
C PRO A 636 7.75 -8.50 14.20
N GLY A 637 7.77 -9.53 15.04
CA GLY A 637 6.68 -9.87 15.95
C GLY A 637 6.43 -8.88 17.08
N TYR A 638 5.41 -9.19 17.88
CA TYR A 638 4.93 -8.32 18.95
C TYR A 638 6.04 -7.94 19.94
N GLY A 639 6.11 -6.67 20.29
CA GLY A 639 7.09 -6.14 21.24
C GLY A 639 8.53 -6.12 20.72
N LYS A 640 8.75 -6.32 19.42
CA LYS A 640 10.08 -6.40 18.78
C LYS A 640 10.27 -5.31 17.72
N LEU A 641 11.53 -4.91 17.56
CA LEU A 641 12.02 -4.04 16.49
C LEU A 641 13.03 -4.84 15.65
N GLY A 642 13.23 -4.46 14.39
CA GLY A 642 14.17 -5.13 13.47
C GLY A 642 13.53 -6.14 12.52
N GLY A 643 13.25 -5.71 11.30
CA GLY A 643 12.82 -6.58 10.19
C GLY A 643 13.96 -7.43 9.64
N ALA A 644 13.61 -8.36 8.74
CA ALA A 644 14.57 -9.23 8.07
C ALA A 644 14.36 -9.28 6.56
N ILE A 645 15.44 -9.65 5.86
CA ILE A 645 15.40 -10.19 4.51
C ILE A 645 15.59 -11.69 4.59
N THR A 646 14.67 -12.44 3.98
CA THR A 646 14.83 -13.88 3.73
C THR A 646 15.04 -14.09 2.23
N VAL A 647 16.15 -14.73 1.88
CA VAL A 647 16.49 -15.11 0.50
C VAL A 647 16.10 -16.57 0.32
N VAL A 648 15.39 -16.88 -0.76
CA VAL A 648 14.88 -18.22 -1.06
C VAL A 648 15.28 -18.61 -2.48
N SER A 649 15.75 -19.84 -2.67
CA SER A 649 15.97 -20.47 -3.97
C SER A 649 15.26 -21.80 -4.07
N GLU A 650 14.77 -22.10 -5.27
CA GLU A 650 14.21 -23.41 -5.63
C GLU A 650 15.07 -24.10 -6.67
N GLU A 651 15.56 -25.31 -6.34
CA GLU A 651 16.32 -26.15 -7.28
C GLU A 651 15.76 -27.57 -7.31
N GLU A 652 15.58 -28.11 -8.52
CA GLU A 652 15.22 -29.52 -8.69
C GLU A 652 16.46 -30.40 -8.47
N ASN A 653 16.40 -31.31 -7.50
CA ASN A 653 17.50 -32.22 -7.24
C ASN A 653 17.60 -33.33 -8.31
N LYS A 654 18.66 -34.15 -8.26
CA LYS A 654 18.89 -35.24 -9.22
C LYS A 654 17.80 -36.32 -9.27
N LYS A 655 16.88 -36.35 -8.30
CA LYS A 655 15.74 -37.27 -8.24
C LYS A 655 14.44 -36.65 -8.77
N GLY A 656 14.47 -35.39 -9.18
CA GLY A 656 13.30 -34.64 -9.63
C GLY A 656 12.46 -34.05 -8.49
N GLU A 657 13.02 -33.96 -7.27
CA GLU A 657 12.33 -33.35 -6.12
C GLU A 657 12.78 -31.89 -6.02
N MET A 658 11.83 -30.97 -5.85
CA MET A 658 12.13 -29.56 -5.57
C MET A 658 12.75 -29.45 -4.18
N VAL A 659 13.95 -28.89 -4.11
CA VAL A 659 14.67 -28.54 -2.88
C VAL A 659 14.57 -27.03 -2.72
N ILE A 660 14.23 -26.62 -1.51
CA ILE A 660 14.07 -25.21 -1.13
C ILE A 660 15.21 -24.90 -0.18
N GLU A 661 16.02 -23.91 -0.54
CA GLU A 661 17.02 -23.34 0.35
C GLU A 661 16.57 -21.94 0.76
N SER A 662 16.75 -21.61 2.04
CA SER A 662 16.43 -20.28 2.54
C SER A 662 17.47 -19.80 3.55
N GLN A 663 17.70 -18.49 3.57
CA GLN A 663 18.58 -17.83 4.52
C GLN A 663 17.96 -16.51 4.96
N THR A 664 17.78 -16.35 6.27
CA THR A 664 17.24 -15.14 6.89
C THR A 664 18.36 -14.28 7.48
N TYR A 665 18.26 -12.97 7.27
CA TYR A 665 19.16 -11.93 7.76
C TYR A 665 18.35 -10.89 8.51
N ARG A 666 18.45 -10.87 9.84
CA ARG A 666 17.71 -9.92 10.69
C ARG A 666 18.45 -8.60 10.90
N ASN A 667 17.69 -7.58 11.30
CA ASN A 667 18.21 -6.25 11.64
C ASN A 667 19.02 -5.65 10.49
N ILE A 668 18.51 -5.81 9.26
CA ILE A 668 19.11 -5.30 8.02
C ILE A 668 19.39 -3.80 8.16
N VAL A 669 18.39 -3.06 8.65
CA VAL A 669 18.58 -1.75 9.26
C VAL A 669 18.15 -1.87 10.70
N LYS A 670 19.02 -1.42 11.61
CA LYS A 670 18.81 -1.56 13.05
C LYS A 670 17.47 -0.96 13.47
N ASP A 671 16.67 -1.74 14.22
CA ASP A 671 15.39 -1.36 14.82
C ASP A 671 14.27 -0.99 13.81
N GLN A 672 14.45 -1.24 12.50
CA GLN A 672 13.49 -0.87 11.46
C GLN A 672 12.96 -2.07 10.69
N SER A 673 11.73 -1.99 10.20
CA SER A 673 11.08 -3.03 9.39
C SER A 673 11.33 -2.84 7.89
N ILE A 674 11.16 -3.89 7.10
CA ILE A 674 11.33 -3.83 5.64
C ILE A 674 9.99 -3.55 4.95
N PHE A 675 9.94 -2.52 4.11
CA PHE A 675 8.69 -2.00 3.52
C PHE A 675 8.67 -1.98 1.98
N GLY A 676 9.82 -2.03 1.32
CA GLY A 676 9.90 -2.13 -0.13
C GLY A 676 11.19 -2.79 -0.56
N LEU A 677 11.17 -3.48 -1.70
CA LEU A 677 12.30 -4.23 -2.23
C LEU A 677 12.36 -4.14 -3.75
N ALA A 678 13.55 -3.94 -4.29
CA ALA A 678 13.83 -4.04 -5.72
C ALA A 678 15.17 -4.72 -5.94
N TYR A 679 15.22 -5.67 -6.87
CA TYR A 679 16.45 -6.40 -7.20
C TYR A 679 17.05 -5.90 -8.53
N LYS A 680 18.39 -5.80 -8.58
CA LYS A 680 19.15 -5.61 -9.83
C LYS A 680 20.62 -6.04 -9.66
N ASP A 681 21.10 -6.86 -10.60
CA ASP A 681 22.52 -7.20 -10.79
C ASP A 681 23.25 -7.59 -9.49
N GLY A 682 22.75 -8.61 -8.78
CA GLY A 682 23.31 -9.11 -7.52
C GLY A 682 23.04 -8.26 -6.29
N LYS A 683 22.32 -7.14 -6.44
CA LYS A 683 22.00 -6.21 -5.34
C LYS A 683 20.51 -6.14 -5.09
N LEU A 684 20.14 -6.17 -3.82
CA LEU A 684 18.79 -5.92 -3.34
C LEU A 684 18.74 -4.54 -2.69
N PHE A 685 17.95 -3.65 -3.27
CA PHE A 685 17.66 -2.33 -2.73
C PHE A 685 16.42 -2.44 -1.86
N GLY A 686 16.42 -1.82 -0.69
CA GLY A 686 15.26 -1.85 0.19
C GLY A 686 14.98 -0.53 0.88
N GLY A 687 13.69 -0.28 1.10
CA GLY A 687 13.15 0.82 1.89
C GLY A 687 12.61 0.29 3.22
N THR A 688 12.73 1.08 4.28
CA THR A 688 12.33 0.67 5.63
C THR A 688 11.18 1.50 6.21
N SER A 689 10.63 1.02 7.32
CA SER A 689 9.76 1.78 8.21
C SER A 689 10.33 1.78 9.62
N ILE A 690 10.19 2.90 10.32
CA ILE A 690 10.57 3.00 11.75
C ILE A 690 9.66 2.16 12.66
N THR A 691 8.50 1.73 12.15
CA THR A 691 7.55 0.94 12.91
C THR A 691 7.97 -0.53 12.93
N GLY A 692 8.08 -1.13 14.12
CA GLY A 692 8.24 -2.57 14.30
C GLY A 692 6.91 -3.29 14.56
N GLY A 693 6.96 -4.37 15.34
CA GLY A 693 5.77 -5.12 15.71
C GLY A 693 4.84 -4.35 16.64
N LEU A 694 3.62 -4.88 16.83
CA LEU A 694 2.64 -4.29 17.74
C LEU A 694 3.13 -4.30 19.20
N GLY A 695 2.74 -3.29 20.00
CA GLY A 695 3.07 -3.22 21.42
C GLY A 695 4.41 -2.57 21.78
N ILE A 696 5.16 -2.07 20.80
CA ILE A 696 6.41 -1.35 21.02
C ILE A 696 6.42 -0.02 20.24
N ASN A 697 7.05 0.99 20.82
CA ASN A 697 7.27 2.27 20.15
C ASN A 697 8.50 2.19 19.24
N PRO A 698 8.50 2.89 18.08
CA PRO A 698 9.69 3.06 17.27
C PRO A 698 10.88 3.58 18.09
N ALA A 699 12.07 2.97 17.88
CA ALA A 699 13.33 3.49 18.43
C ALA A 699 14.04 4.43 17.46
N ALA A 700 13.89 4.19 16.16
CA ALA A 700 14.38 5.07 15.10
C ALA A 700 13.43 6.25 14.88
N ASP A 701 13.98 7.39 14.50
CA ASP A 701 13.23 8.62 14.21
C ASP A 701 13.10 8.91 12.71
N GLU A 702 13.79 8.14 11.86
CA GLU A 702 13.80 8.30 10.42
C GLU A 702 14.02 6.98 9.67
N ALA A 703 13.21 6.73 8.64
CA ALA A 703 13.33 5.61 7.73
C ALA A 703 14.58 5.72 6.84
N LYS A 704 15.11 4.56 6.44
CA LYS A 704 16.33 4.42 5.66
C LYS A 704 16.09 3.63 4.39
N MET A 705 16.98 3.82 3.45
CA MET A 705 17.23 2.90 2.36
C MET A 705 18.50 2.13 2.61
N PHE A 706 18.57 0.91 2.08
CA PHE A 706 19.77 0.09 2.12
C PHE A 706 20.03 -0.59 0.78
N VAL A 707 21.28 -0.98 0.58
CA VAL A 707 21.72 -1.88 -0.49
C VAL A 707 22.34 -3.11 0.15
N PHE A 708 21.75 -4.25 -0.15
CA PHE A 708 22.16 -5.56 0.33
C PHE A 708 22.81 -6.32 -0.82
N ASP A 709 24.05 -6.75 -0.61
CA ASP A 709 24.77 -7.60 -1.54
C ASP A 709 24.34 -9.05 -1.32
N VAL A 710 23.72 -9.63 -2.35
CA VAL A 710 23.05 -10.94 -2.23
C VAL A 710 24.07 -12.08 -2.12
N GLU A 711 25.24 -11.96 -2.74
CA GLU A 711 26.29 -12.98 -2.70
C GLU A 711 26.91 -13.09 -1.30
N THR A 712 27.25 -11.96 -0.68
CA THR A 712 27.91 -11.93 0.64
C THR A 712 26.92 -11.95 1.80
N GLY A 713 25.65 -11.62 1.55
CA GLY A 713 24.63 -11.50 2.58
C GLY A 713 24.82 -10.29 3.50
N GLN A 714 25.37 -9.19 2.97
CA GLN A 714 25.74 -8.03 3.76
C GLN A 714 25.10 -6.73 3.24
N VAL A 715 24.72 -5.85 4.15
CA VAL A 715 24.37 -4.47 3.81
C VAL A 715 25.65 -3.71 3.49
N ILE A 716 25.79 -3.29 2.23
CA ILE A 716 26.95 -2.54 1.74
C ILE A 716 26.72 -1.03 1.75
N LYS A 717 25.46 -0.59 1.90
CA LYS A 717 25.10 0.82 2.04
C LYS A 717 23.81 0.97 2.86
N GLU A 718 23.79 1.95 3.75
CA GLU A 718 22.60 2.45 4.45
C GLU A 718 22.59 3.98 4.34
N PHE A 719 21.44 4.59 4.03
CA PHE A 719 21.32 6.05 3.84
C PHE A 719 19.87 6.52 3.94
N THR A 720 19.65 7.84 4.06
CA THR A 720 18.34 8.47 3.84
C THR A 720 18.40 9.19 2.50
N PRO A 721 17.45 8.97 1.57
CA PRO A 721 17.42 9.72 0.32
C PRO A 721 17.15 11.20 0.59
N GLU A 722 17.88 12.09 -0.07
CA GLU A 722 17.59 13.53 0.00
C GLU A 722 16.49 13.87 -1.00
N ILE A 723 15.32 14.28 -0.50
CA ILE A 723 14.18 14.64 -1.35
C ILE A 723 14.09 16.16 -1.47
N PRO A 724 14.36 16.75 -2.65
CA PRO A 724 14.20 18.18 -2.88
C PRO A 724 12.84 18.71 -2.41
N GLY A 725 12.86 19.80 -1.64
CA GLY A 725 11.64 20.44 -1.13
C GLY A 725 10.98 19.75 0.08
N TYR A 726 11.52 18.62 0.55
CA TYR A 726 10.99 17.91 1.72
C TYR A 726 12.03 17.83 2.84
N THR A 727 11.72 18.44 3.99
CA THR A 727 12.66 18.58 5.12
C THR A 727 12.24 17.81 6.37
N ASN A 728 11.08 17.15 6.35
CA ASN A 728 10.58 16.40 7.50
C ASN A 728 11.23 15.02 7.55
N LYS A 729 11.33 14.43 8.75
CA LYS A 729 11.80 13.04 8.88
C LYS A 729 10.80 12.08 8.26
N MET A 730 11.29 11.18 7.43
CA MET A 730 10.48 10.14 6.79
C MET A 730 10.20 9.04 7.81
N GLN A 731 8.95 8.59 7.95
CA GLN A 731 8.64 7.47 8.84
C GLN A 731 8.65 6.11 8.11
N MET A 732 8.50 6.13 6.79
CA MET A 732 8.50 4.94 5.95
C MET A 732 8.92 5.28 4.52
N ILE A 733 9.57 4.32 3.88
CA ILE A 733 9.87 4.29 2.45
C ILE A 733 9.23 3.00 1.93
N GLY A 734 8.16 3.15 1.16
CA GLY A 734 7.31 2.06 0.65
C GLY A 734 7.98 1.26 -0.47
N ASP A 735 7.15 0.73 -1.37
CA ASP A 735 7.59 -0.13 -2.46
C ASP A 735 8.63 0.55 -3.37
N LEU A 736 9.46 -0.28 -4.01
CA LEU A 736 10.58 0.11 -4.84
C LEU A 736 10.52 -0.65 -6.17
N SER A 737 10.81 0.02 -7.28
CA SER A 737 10.82 -0.65 -8.58
C SER A 737 11.77 0.03 -9.56
N PHE A 738 12.48 -0.76 -10.35
CA PHE A 738 13.28 -0.21 -11.44
C PHE A 738 12.37 0.20 -12.61
N GLY A 739 12.51 1.46 -13.03
CA GLY A 739 11.77 2.00 -14.16
C GLY A 739 12.39 1.61 -15.51
N PRO A 740 11.63 1.80 -16.61
CA PRO A 740 12.15 1.61 -17.97
C PRO A 740 13.29 2.59 -18.32
N ASP A 741 13.44 3.67 -17.55
CA ASP A 741 14.57 4.61 -17.64
C ASP A 741 15.82 4.15 -16.87
N GLY A 742 15.78 2.99 -16.22
CA GLY A 742 16.90 2.40 -15.47
C GLY A 742 17.10 2.97 -14.07
N LEU A 743 16.29 3.96 -13.68
CA LEU A 743 16.29 4.55 -12.34
C LEU A 743 15.55 3.66 -11.35
N LEU A 744 15.90 3.77 -10.08
CA LEU A 744 15.18 3.12 -8.99
C LEU A 744 14.11 4.07 -8.45
N TRP A 745 12.85 3.74 -8.68
CA TRP A 745 11.69 4.50 -8.24
C TRP A 745 11.22 4.04 -6.86
N GLY A 746 10.73 4.97 -6.06
CA GLY A 746 10.22 4.69 -4.72
C GLY A 746 9.12 5.64 -4.27
N ILE A 747 8.34 5.21 -3.29
CA ILE A 747 7.29 6.01 -2.65
C ILE A 747 7.67 6.31 -1.20
N ILE A 748 7.50 7.56 -0.79
CA ILE A 748 7.30 7.95 0.62
C ILE A 748 5.86 8.45 0.69
N ASP A 749 5.11 8.22 1.76
CA ASP A 749 3.69 8.64 1.86
C ASP A 749 3.45 10.03 1.23
N GLY A 750 2.68 10.13 0.13
CA GLY A 750 2.43 11.40 -0.58
C GLY A 750 3.48 11.87 -1.59
N ILE A 751 4.64 11.23 -1.67
CA ILE A 751 5.82 11.66 -2.42
C ILE A 751 6.29 10.52 -3.34
N ILE A 752 6.51 10.83 -4.61
CA ILE A 752 7.17 9.93 -5.56
C ILE A 752 8.60 10.42 -5.82
N PHE A 753 9.56 9.51 -5.94
CA PHE A 753 10.93 9.84 -6.30
C PHE A 753 11.58 8.76 -7.16
N ALA A 754 12.62 9.13 -7.90
CA ALA A 754 13.48 8.23 -8.65
C ALA A 754 14.94 8.60 -8.38
N MET A 755 15.78 7.61 -8.11
CA MET A 755 17.19 7.78 -7.83
C MET A 755 18.06 7.04 -8.83
N ASP A 756 19.26 7.55 -9.05
CA ASP A 756 20.31 6.81 -9.73
C ASP A 756 20.82 5.68 -8.79
N PRO A 757 20.78 4.40 -9.21
CA PRO A 757 21.07 3.28 -8.32
C PRO A 757 22.57 3.10 -7.98
N GLU A 758 23.47 3.84 -8.62
CA GLU A 758 24.92 3.75 -8.40
C GLU A 758 25.40 4.89 -7.48
N THR A 759 24.89 6.11 -7.70
CA THR A 759 25.25 7.30 -6.92
C THR A 759 24.34 7.54 -5.72
N PHE A 760 23.13 6.98 -5.75
CA PHE A 760 22.04 7.19 -4.78
C PHE A 760 21.48 8.62 -4.77
N GLU A 761 21.82 9.44 -5.76
CA GLU A 761 21.26 10.77 -5.91
C GLU A 761 19.83 10.70 -6.44
N VAL A 762 18.92 11.45 -5.79
CA VAL A 762 17.54 11.58 -6.27
C VAL A 762 17.53 12.52 -7.47
N VAL A 763 17.23 11.97 -8.64
CA VAL A 763 17.24 12.68 -9.92
C VAL A 763 15.87 13.21 -10.32
N LYS A 764 14.79 12.62 -9.78
CA LYS A 764 13.40 13.05 -9.98
C LYS A 764 12.66 12.94 -8.65
N SER A 765 11.85 13.93 -8.29
CA SER A 765 10.92 13.79 -7.16
C SER A 765 9.76 14.76 -7.28
N LYS A 766 8.62 14.42 -6.67
CA LYS A 766 7.45 15.29 -6.57
C LYS A 766 6.66 14.96 -5.31
N ILE A 767 6.36 16.00 -4.53
CA ILE A 767 5.35 15.93 -3.46
C ILE A 767 3.99 16.05 -4.14
N VAL A 768 3.26 14.94 -4.24
CA VAL A 768 1.95 14.88 -4.91
C VAL A 768 0.82 15.16 -3.94
N TYR A 769 0.93 14.60 -2.73
CA TYR A 769 0.03 14.87 -1.62
C TYR A 769 0.84 15.16 -0.36
N GLU A 770 0.36 16.10 0.47
CA GLU A 770 0.97 16.33 1.78
C GLU A 770 0.78 15.09 2.67
N THR A 771 1.80 14.78 3.47
CA THR A 771 1.79 13.63 4.36
C THR A 771 1.88 14.03 5.82
N ALA A 772 1.04 13.39 6.62
CA ALA A 772 1.11 13.40 8.07
C ALA A 772 1.54 12.03 8.65
N PHE A 773 1.85 11.05 7.78
CA PHE A 773 2.12 9.65 8.15
C PHE A 773 1.04 9.00 9.04
N ASN A 774 -0.22 9.37 8.81
CA ASN A 774 -1.38 8.80 9.51
C ASN A 774 -1.93 7.53 8.84
N SER A 775 -1.21 6.98 7.86
CA SER A 775 -1.60 5.79 7.11
C SER A 775 -1.21 4.49 7.86
N SER A 776 -1.51 3.33 7.27
CA SER A 776 -1.20 2.03 7.90
C SER A 776 0.26 1.92 8.33
N LYS A 777 0.47 1.44 9.56
CA LYS A 777 1.79 1.18 10.15
C LYS A 777 2.50 -0.07 9.63
N PHE A 778 1.80 -0.90 8.86
CA PHE A 778 2.31 -2.20 8.40
C PHE A 778 2.24 -2.37 6.89
N ARG A 779 1.23 -1.78 6.24
CA ARG A 779 1.01 -1.97 4.80
C ARG A 779 1.90 -1.00 4.03
N PRO A 780 2.74 -1.45 3.08
CA PRO A 780 3.44 -0.57 2.15
C PRO A 780 2.49 0.21 1.23
N PHE A 781 3.03 1.19 0.52
CA PHE A 781 2.41 1.72 -0.71
C PHE A 781 2.98 0.94 -1.89
N TYR A 782 2.22 0.78 -2.96
CA TYR A 782 2.56 -0.11 -4.08
C TYR A 782 2.86 0.66 -5.36
N LEU A 783 3.80 0.14 -6.17
CA LEU A 783 4.21 0.64 -7.48
C LEU A 783 4.07 -0.47 -8.53
N GLN A 784 3.42 -0.19 -9.67
CA GLN A 784 3.44 -1.09 -10.82
C GLN A 784 3.55 -0.33 -12.13
N TRP A 785 4.42 -0.82 -13.01
CA TRP A 785 4.61 -0.28 -14.35
C TRP A 785 3.56 -0.83 -15.31
N GLY A 786 2.83 0.06 -15.96
CA GLY A 786 1.95 -0.30 -17.07
C GLY A 786 2.73 -0.61 -18.34
N ASN A 787 2.11 -1.38 -19.24
CA ASN A 787 2.63 -1.62 -20.58
C ASN A 787 2.71 -0.35 -21.44
N ASP A 788 2.05 0.73 -21.01
CA ASP A 788 2.10 2.06 -21.61
C ASP A 788 3.26 2.91 -21.08
N GLY A 789 4.11 2.36 -20.20
CA GLY A 789 5.24 3.06 -19.60
C GLY A 789 4.86 4.02 -18.49
N LEU A 790 3.59 4.10 -18.10
CA LEU A 790 3.15 4.89 -16.96
C LEU A 790 3.31 4.10 -15.65
N LEU A 791 3.45 4.82 -14.55
CA LEU A 791 3.60 4.25 -13.22
C LEU A 791 2.28 4.38 -12.44
N TYR A 792 1.70 3.25 -12.04
CA TYR A 792 0.47 3.20 -11.27
C TYR A 792 0.80 2.94 -9.80
N THR A 793 0.13 3.66 -8.89
CA THR A 793 0.53 3.72 -7.49
C THR A 793 -0.65 3.93 -6.54
N THR A 794 -0.47 3.50 -5.28
CA THR A 794 -1.38 3.77 -4.15
C THR A 794 -0.87 4.85 -3.21
N LEU A 795 0.02 5.72 -3.69
CA LEU A 795 0.46 6.99 -3.12
C LEU A 795 -0.60 7.63 -2.19
N ASN A 796 -0.28 7.83 -0.92
CA ASN A 796 -1.19 8.41 0.09
C ASN A 796 -2.57 7.71 0.17
N ARG A 797 -2.61 6.41 -0.16
CA ARG A 797 -3.81 5.57 -0.28
C ARG A 797 -4.80 6.08 -1.33
N LYS A 798 -4.29 6.63 -2.42
CA LYS A 798 -5.07 7.06 -3.59
C LYS A 798 -4.53 6.37 -4.83
N LEU A 799 -5.41 5.77 -5.62
CA LEU A 799 -5.03 5.20 -6.90
C LEU A 799 -4.64 6.33 -7.86
N THR A 800 -3.35 6.44 -8.12
CA THR A 800 -2.75 7.54 -8.86
C THR A 800 -1.89 6.99 -9.98
N VAL A 801 -1.95 7.61 -11.15
CA VAL A 801 -1.01 7.39 -12.23
C VAL A 801 0.02 8.52 -12.27
N VAL A 802 1.27 8.17 -12.58
CA VAL A 802 2.40 9.08 -12.71
C VAL A 802 3.02 8.86 -14.09
N ASP A 803 3.20 9.94 -14.83
CA ASP A 803 4.06 9.95 -16.01
C ASP A 803 5.54 10.05 -15.54
N PRO A 804 6.38 9.04 -15.79
CA PRO A 804 7.76 9.03 -15.29
C PRO A 804 8.67 10.05 -15.99
N GLN A 805 8.26 10.61 -17.13
CA GLN A 805 9.03 11.64 -17.84
C GLN A 805 8.76 13.02 -17.25
N THR A 806 7.49 13.37 -17.07
CA THR A 806 7.07 14.73 -16.67
C THR A 806 6.72 14.86 -15.19
N LEU A 807 6.60 13.74 -14.47
CA LEU A 807 6.00 13.64 -13.13
C LEU A 807 4.57 14.21 -13.06
N ASN A 808 3.86 14.31 -14.18
CA ASN A 808 2.44 14.63 -14.15
C ASN A 808 1.67 13.49 -13.48
N THR A 809 0.71 13.86 -12.64
CA THR A 809 -0.01 12.91 -11.79
C THR A 809 -1.49 13.12 -11.87
N GLN A 810 -2.24 12.03 -11.88
CA GLN A 810 -3.70 12.06 -11.85
C GLN A 810 -4.25 10.97 -10.93
N GLN A 811 -5.15 11.35 -10.03
CA GLN A 811 -5.95 10.39 -9.27
C GLN A 811 -7.02 9.79 -10.20
N LEU A 812 -7.08 8.45 -10.27
CA LEU A 812 -7.95 7.74 -11.21
C LEU A 812 -9.35 7.47 -10.65
N VAL A 813 -9.46 7.28 -9.33
CA VAL A 813 -10.75 7.05 -8.64
C VAL A 813 -10.79 7.80 -7.31
N ASP A 814 -11.99 8.20 -6.90
CA ASP A 814 -12.22 8.84 -5.61
C ASP A 814 -12.16 7.83 -4.45
N GLY A 815 -11.86 8.32 -3.24
CA GLY A 815 -11.81 7.52 -2.02
C GLY A 815 -10.43 6.95 -1.71
N THR A 816 -10.41 6.02 -0.75
CA THR A 816 -9.18 5.42 -0.22
C THR A 816 -8.94 4.06 -0.87
N VAL A 817 -7.87 3.95 -1.66
CA VAL A 817 -7.41 2.71 -2.29
C VAL A 817 -6.13 2.25 -1.62
N ASN A 818 -6.23 1.17 -0.86
CA ASN A 818 -5.09 0.60 -0.13
C ASN A 818 -4.24 -0.36 -0.98
N LEU A 819 -4.87 -1.01 -1.96
CA LEU A 819 -4.30 -2.11 -2.74
C LEU A 819 -4.72 -1.93 -4.20
N MET A 820 -3.77 -2.18 -5.11
CA MET A 820 -4.03 -2.25 -6.54
C MET A 820 -3.09 -3.27 -7.18
N SER A 821 -3.51 -3.82 -8.32
CA SER A 821 -2.66 -4.61 -9.20
C SER A 821 -3.13 -4.46 -10.65
N LEU A 822 -2.18 -4.48 -11.58
CA LEU A 822 -2.45 -4.40 -13.01
C LEU A 822 -2.80 -5.78 -13.56
N GLY A 823 -3.94 -5.88 -14.24
CA GLY A 823 -4.33 -7.05 -15.01
C GLY A 823 -3.50 -7.23 -16.27
N THR A 824 -3.56 -8.42 -16.87
CA THR A 824 -2.76 -8.77 -18.06
C THR A 824 -3.11 -7.91 -19.28
N ASN A 825 -4.34 -7.41 -19.33
CA ASN A 825 -4.82 -6.53 -20.39
C ASN A 825 -4.54 -5.03 -20.14
N GLY A 826 -3.96 -4.65 -18.99
CA GLY A 826 -3.74 -3.26 -18.59
C GLY A 826 -4.88 -2.62 -17.79
N SER A 827 -5.95 -3.36 -17.49
CA SER A 827 -6.98 -2.91 -16.53
C SER A 827 -6.41 -2.89 -15.12
N ILE A 828 -6.93 -2.02 -14.25
CA ILE A 828 -6.47 -1.93 -12.87
C ILE A 828 -7.48 -2.60 -11.96
N TYR A 829 -7.05 -3.62 -11.22
CA TYR A 829 -7.84 -4.20 -10.14
C TYR A 829 -7.45 -3.54 -8.83
N TYR A 830 -8.44 -3.13 -8.02
CA TYR A 830 -8.18 -2.43 -6.77
C TYR A 830 -9.23 -2.74 -5.71
N ALA A 831 -8.84 -2.58 -4.45
CA ALA A 831 -9.70 -2.88 -3.32
C ALA A 831 -10.23 -1.61 -2.64
N MET A 832 -11.53 -1.61 -2.32
CA MET A 832 -12.14 -0.64 -1.40
C MET A 832 -12.98 -1.41 -0.37
N GLY A 833 -12.48 -1.50 0.86
CA GLY A 833 -13.09 -2.34 1.90
C GLY A 833 -13.03 -3.82 1.52
N SER A 834 -14.18 -4.50 1.55
CA SER A 834 -14.31 -5.91 1.16
C SER A 834 -14.46 -6.14 -0.35
N LYS A 835 -14.66 -5.06 -1.11
CA LYS A 835 -15.03 -5.14 -2.52
C LYS A 835 -13.83 -5.09 -3.45
N LEU A 836 -13.87 -5.93 -4.48
CA LEU A 836 -12.95 -5.88 -5.62
C LEU A 836 -13.56 -5.01 -6.71
N PHE A 837 -12.81 -4.00 -7.13
CA PHE A 837 -13.16 -3.19 -8.29
C PHE A 837 -12.19 -3.44 -9.42
N GLU A 838 -12.68 -3.26 -10.64
CA GLU A 838 -11.88 -3.17 -11.85
C GLU A 838 -12.08 -1.78 -12.46
N LEU A 839 -10.99 -1.16 -12.89
CA LEU A 839 -10.98 -0.02 -13.79
C LEU A 839 -10.58 -0.55 -15.17
N PRO A 840 -11.56 -0.91 -16.03
CA PRO A 840 -11.28 -1.58 -17.29
C PRO A 840 -10.58 -0.61 -18.23
N ILE A 841 -9.54 -1.08 -18.90
CA ILE A 841 -8.98 -0.31 -20.01
C ILE A 841 -9.97 -0.32 -21.18
N LYS A 842 -10.23 0.84 -21.79
CA LYS A 842 -11.07 0.92 -22.99
C LYS A 842 -10.43 0.07 -24.08
N GLN A 843 -11.14 -0.99 -24.47
CA GLN A 843 -10.71 -1.78 -25.61
C GLN A 843 -10.85 -0.92 -26.88
N PRO A 844 -9.91 -0.99 -27.82
CA PRO A 844 -10.06 -0.30 -29.09
C PRO A 844 -11.31 -0.82 -29.83
N ASP A 845 -12.01 0.08 -30.52
CA ASP A 845 -13.05 -0.30 -31.48
C ASP A 845 -12.47 -1.29 -32.51
N GLU A 846 -13.24 -2.34 -32.85
CA GLU A 846 -12.86 -3.50 -33.66
C GLU A 846 -11.79 -3.27 -34.76
N ILE A 847 -10.76 -4.13 -34.78
CA ILE A 847 -9.93 -4.34 -35.98
C ILE A 847 -10.69 -5.29 -36.91
N GLU A 848 -11.15 -4.77 -38.04
CA GLU A 848 -11.79 -5.58 -39.08
C GLU A 848 -10.81 -5.84 -40.24
N LEU A 849 -10.60 -7.10 -40.57
CA LEU A 849 -9.77 -7.53 -41.68
C LEU A 849 -10.64 -8.09 -42.81
N TYR A 850 -10.49 -7.51 -44.00
CA TYR A 850 -11.27 -7.88 -45.17
C TYR A 850 -10.36 -8.41 -46.29
N ALA A 851 -10.62 -9.65 -46.71
CA ALA A 851 -9.98 -10.27 -47.85
C ALA A 851 -11.00 -10.50 -48.97
N PRO A 852 -10.72 -10.15 -50.23
CA PRO A 852 -11.58 -10.56 -51.34
C PRO A 852 -11.52 -12.09 -51.50
N GLN A 853 -12.67 -12.78 -51.43
CA GLN A 853 -12.74 -14.20 -51.73
C GLN A 853 -12.61 -14.43 -53.25
N LYS A 854 -11.36 -14.47 -53.73
CA LYS A 854 -11.05 -14.64 -55.16
C LYS A 854 -10.08 -15.80 -55.36
N ARG A 855 -10.25 -16.54 -56.45
CA ARG A 855 -9.27 -17.52 -56.93
C ARG A 855 -8.12 -16.76 -57.61
N ALA A 856 -6.90 -16.87 -57.09
CA ALA A 856 -5.72 -16.26 -57.69
C ALA A 856 -5.07 -17.18 -58.73
N LYS A 857 -4.65 -16.59 -59.85
CA LYS A 857 -3.78 -17.25 -60.85
C LYS A 857 -2.31 -17.07 -60.50
N VAL A 858 -1.44 -17.87 -61.11
CA VAL A 858 0.02 -17.72 -61.00
C VAL A 858 0.43 -16.33 -61.45
N ASN A 859 1.29 -15.67 -60.67
CA ASN A 859 1.69 -14.27 -60.83
C ASN A 859 0.58 -13.23 -60.65
N GLU A 860 -0.63 -13.60 -60.22
CA GLU A 860 -1.68 -12.64 -59.87
C GLU A 860 -1.40 -12.06 -58.47
N GLU A 861 -1.57 -10.75 -58.35
CA GLU A 861 -1.48 -10.04 -57.08
C GLU A 861 -2.81 -10.07 -56.33
N LEU A 862 -2.78 -10.48 -55.07
CA LEU A 862 -3.93 -10.41 -54.16
C LEU A 862 -3.71 -9.29 -53.15
N SER A 863 -4.72 -8.43 -53.00
CA SER A 863 -4.72 -7.34 -52.03
C SER A 863 -5.58 -7.67 -50.82
N PHE A 864 -5.06 -7.47 -49.61
CA PHE A 864 -5.80 -7.54 -48.34
C PHE A 864 -5.98 -6.16 -47.75
N TYR A 865 -7.10 -5.93 -47.04
CA TYR A 865 -7.41 -4.65 -46.42
C TYR A 865 -7.52 -4.81 -44.90
N ILE A 866 -6.77 -3.99 -44.16
CA ILE A 866 -6.85 -3.88 -42.70
C ILE A 866 -7.58 -2.58 -42.36
N LYS A 867 -8.67 -2.67 -41.60
CA LYS A 867 -9.41 -1.52 -41.09
C LYS A 867 -9.20 -1.44 -39.58
N ALA A 868 -8.74 -0.29 -39.09
CA ALA A 868 -8.54 -0.03 -37.66
C ALA A 868 -9.13 1.34 -37.28
N LYS A 869 -9.63 1.45 -36.04
CA LYS A 869 -10.21 2.68 -35.48
C LYS A 869 -9.64 2.95 -34.09
N ASN A 870 -9.36 4.23 -33.77
CA ASN A 870 -8.91 4.73 -32.46
C ASN A 870 -7.68 4.03 -31.84
N ARG A 871 -6.45 4.41 -32.24
CA ARG A 871 -5.22 4.12 -31.48
C ARG A 871 -4.18 5.23 -31.61
N ASP A 872 -3.52 5.56 -30.50
CA ASP A 872 -2.32 6.42 -30.47
C ASP A 872 -1.08 5.67 -31.01
N GLU A 873 -1.03 4.33 -30.89
CA GLU A 873 -0.04 3.48 -31.56
C GLU A 873 -0.61 2.10 -31.97
N LEU A 874 -0.69 1.84 -33.28
CA LEU A 874 -1.03 0.53 -33.83
C LEU A 874 0.26 -0.20 -34.27
N SER A 875 0.74 -1.15 -33.46
CA SER A 875 1.78 -2.09 -33.88
C SER A 875 1.15 -3.38 -34.41
N ILE A 876 0.96 -3.46 -35.74
CA ILE A 876 0.52 -4.71 -36.38
C ILE A 876 1.73 -5.63 -36.50
N ARG A 877 1.80 -6.64 -35.63
CA ARG A 877 2.74 -7.75 -35.76
C ARG A 877 2.06 -8.86 -36.56
N LEU A 878 2.34 -8.94 -37.86
CA LEU A 878 2.13 -10.20 -38.59
C LEU A 878 3.10 -11.21 -37.96
N GLY A 879 2.56 -12.17 -37.20
CA GLY A 879 3.35 -13.16 -36.48
C GLY A 879 4.24 -13.98 -37.42
N ASN A 880 5.25 -14.65 -36.85
CA ASN A 880 6.19 -15.53 -37.55
C ASN A 880 5.46 -16.52 -38.45
N LEU A 881 5.30 -16.15 -39.71
CA LEU A 881 5.04 -17.05 -40.80
C LEU A 881 6.30 -16.98 -41.66
N PRO A 882 6.98 -18.10 -41.93
CA PRO A 882 7.95 -18.13 -43.01
C PRO A 882 7.16 -17.89 -44.31
N PHE A 883 6.92 -16.62 -44.64
CA PHE A 883 6.10 -16.22 -45.78
C PHE A 883 6.91 -16.03 -47.07
N GLU A 884 8.17 -16.46 -47.03
CA GLU A 884 8.78 -17.14 -48.16
C GLU A 884 8.44 -18.63 -48.06
N ASN A 885 7.30 -19.03 -48.61
CA ASN A 885 7.10 -20.44 -48.93
C ASN A 885 7.24 -20.64 -50.45
N GLU A 886 7.29 -21.89 -50.89
CA GLU A 886 7.43 -22.26 -52.31
C GLU A 886 6.27 -21.78 -53.22
N TYR A 887 5.22 -21.16 -52.66
CA TYR A 887 4.00 -20.77 -53.37
C TYR A 887 3.75 -19.26 -53.46
N PHE A 888 4.28 -18.40 -52.57
CA PHE A 888 4.01 -16.94 -52.58
C PHE A 888 5.25 -16.07 -52.28
N SER A 889 5.25 -14.83 -52.78
CA SER A 889 6.16 -13.72 -52.39
C SER A 889 5.36 -12.46 -52.11
N ILE A 890 5.82 -11.65 -51.16
CA ILE A 890 5.35 -10.27 -51.00
C ILE A 890 5.86 -9.45 -52.18
N VAL A 891 4.97 -8.68 -52.82
CA VAL A 891 5.35 -7.82 -53.95
C VAL A 891 5.64 -6.40 -53.49
N ASP A 892 4.71 -5.81 -52.74
CA ASP A 892 4.79 -4.43 -52.28
C ASP A 892 3.80 -4.18 -51.14
N PHE A 893 4.10 -3.17 -50.31
CA PHE A 893 3.21 -2.64 -49.29
C PHE A 893 2.89 -1.18 -49.66
N GLU A 894 1.70 -0.95 -50.20
CA GLU A 894 1.23 0.41 -50.49
C GLU A 894 0.42 0.94 -49.32
N GLN A 895 0.81 2.12 -48.80
CA GLN A 895 -0.06 2.89 -47.93
C GLN A 895 -1.31 3.28 -48.73
N GLY A 896 -2.47 2.72 -48.36
CA GLY A 896 -3.75 3.15 -48.90
C GLY A 896 -3.96 4.61 -48.52
N LEU A 897 -4.07 5.48 -49.53
CA LEU A 897 -4.19 6.92 -49.41
C LEU A 897 -5.31 7.35 -48.43
N ALA A 898 -4.94 7.70 -47.20
CA ALA A 898 -5.64 8.73 -46.43
C ALA A 898 -4.85 10.03 -46.61
N LYS A 899 -5.41 10.99 -47.36
CA LYS A 899 -4.76 12.26 -47.65
C LYS A 899 -4.82 13.18 -46.42
N LYS A 900 -3.63 13.42 -45.85
CA LYS A 900 -3.10 14.71 -45.35
C LYS A 900 -3.40 15.10 -43.89
N SER A 901 -2.43 14.80 -43.01
CA SER A 901 -1.97 15.67 -41.92
C SER A 901 -0.44 15.56 -41.70
N GLY A 902 0.35 15.86 -42.74
CA GLY A 902 1.71 16.39 -42.58
C GLY A 902 2.73 15.64 -41.72
N ARG A 903 2.66 14.32 -41.54
CA ARG A 903 3.70 13.52 -40.88
C ARG A 903 4.08 12.31 -41.72
N ASP A 904 5.37 12.19 -42.00
CA ASP A 904 5.94 11.07 -42.76
C ASP A 904 6.03 9.82 -41.87
N ILE A 905 5.49 8.70 -42.34
CA ILE A 905 5.77 7.39 -41.75
C ILE A 905 7.05 6.87 -42.43
N VAL A 906 8.13 6.73 -41.67
CA VAL A 906 9.41 6.20 -42.19
C VAL A 906 9.42 4.69 -42.02
N VAL A 907 9.42 3.95 -43.15
CA VAL A 907 9.59 2.49 -43.17
C VAL A 907 11.08 2.17 -43.32
N GLN A 908 11.69 1.52 -42.32
CA GLN A 908 13.06 1.00 -42.41
C GLN A 908 13.06 -0.52 -42.62
N LEU A 909 13.80 -0.98 -43.64
CA LEU A 909 14.05 -2.40 -43.91
C LEU A 909 15.42 -2.78 -43.32
N PRO A 910 15.55 -3.84 -42.50
CA PRO A 910 16.85 -4.31 -42.04
C PRO A 910 17.62 -5.05 -43.15
N GLU A 911 18.95 -4.91 -43.16
CA GLU A 911 19.86 -5.45 -44.19
C GLU A 911 20.11 -6.96 -44.13
N SER A 912 19.43 -7.73 -43.28
CA SER A 912 19.58 -9.19 -43.22
C SER A 912 18.27 -9.91 -43.53
N GLU A 913 18.30 -10.72 -44.57
CA GLU A 913 17.18 -11.50 -45.11
C GLU A 913 16.48 -12.38 -44.05
N GLU A 914 15.17 -12.60 -44.28
CA GLU A 914 14.19 -13.47 -43.60
C GLU A 914 13.14 -12.85 -42.66
N LYS A 915 13.16 -11.55 -42.29
CA LYS A 915 12.06 -10.96 -41.49
C LYS A 915 11.70 -9.53 -41.88
N ILE A 916 10.42 -9.30 -42.20
CA ILE A 916 9.85 -7.95 -42.31
C ILE A 916 9.27 -7.55 -40.96
N LYS A 917 9.82 -6.52 -40.33
CA LYS A 917 9.26 -5.85 -39.15
C LYS A 917 8.78 -4.47 -39.60
N ILE A 918 7.46 -4.23 -39.55
CA ILE A 918 6.90 -2.89 -39.79
C ILE A 918 6.70 -2.25 -38.41
N ILE A 919 7.39 -1.13 -38.16
CA ILE A 919 7.16 -0.28 -36.99
C ILE A 919 6.65 1.06 -37.54
N GLY A 920 5.40 1.38 -37.30
CA GLY A 920 4.89 2.73 -37.49
C GLY A 920 4.88 3.43 -36.14
N SER A 921 5.61 4.54 -36.01
CA SER A 921 5.43 5.47 -34.90
C SER A 921 4.89 6.79 -35.45
N SER A 922 3.86 7.31 -34.79
CA SER A 922 3.27 8.61 -35.07
C SER A 922 3.24 9.37 -33.75
N LYS A 923 4.00 10.46 -33.65
CA LYS A 923 3.90 11.34 -32.48
C LYS A 923 2.68 12.24 -32.63
N GLY A 924 1.55 11.88 -32.02
CA GLY A 924 0.43 12.80 -31.74
C GLY A 924 -0.93 12.12 -31.73
N ASN A 925 -1.82 12.65 -30.88
CA ASN A 925 -3.14 12.11 -30.55
C ASN A 925 -4.17 12.37 -31.65
N ASP A 926 -5.19 11.51 -31.67
CA ASP A 926 -6.43 11.51 -32.47
C ASP A 926 -6.34 10.92 -33.89
N TRP A 927 -6.74 9.66 -34.01
CA TRP A 927 -7.29 9.09 -35.24
C TRP A 927 -8.81 9.02 -35.13
N THR A 928 -9.53 9.99 -35.68
CA THR A 928 -11.01 9.94 -35.77
C THR A 928 -11.52 9.33 -37.09
N GLU A 929 -10.63 8.91 -38.00
CA GLU A 929 -11.00 8.41 -39.33
C GLU A 929 -10.48 6.98 -39.62
N GLU A 930 -11.29 6.21 -40.35
CA GLU A 930 -10.97 4.85 -40.81
C GLU A 930 -9.68 4.85 -41.64
N THR A 931 -8.67 4.08 -41.21
CA THR A 931 -7.44 3.88 -41.99
C THR A 931 -7.43 2.48 -42.60
N VAL A 932 -7.25 2.42 -43.92
CA VAL A 932 -7.25 1.16 -44.70
C VAL A 932 -5.85 0.87 -45.24
N TYR A 933 -5.25 -0.23 -44.79
CA TYR A 933 -3.93 -0.68 -45.27
C TYR A 933 -4.08 -1.74 -46.36
N LYS A 934 -3.29 -1.66 -47.44
CA LYS A 934 -3.32 -2.61 -48.57
C LYS A 934 -2.04 -3.45 -48.62
N VAL A 935 -2.17 -4.78 -48.54
CA VAL A 935 -1.04 -5.72 -48.63
C VAL A 935 -1.12 -6.51 -49.93
N ASN A 936 -0.13 -6.43 -50.82
CA ASN A 936 -0.09 -7.19 -52.09
C ASN A 936 0.82 -8.42 -52.00
N ILE A 937 0.28 -9.61 -52.30
CA ILE A 937 1.05 -10.86 -52.42
C ILE A 937 0.96 -11.43 -53.83
N LYS A 938 1.98 -12.16 -54.30
CA LYS A 938 2.04 -12.77 -55.63
C LYS A 938 2.36 -14.27 -55.56
N ALA A 939 1.60 -15.07 -56.29
CA ALA A 939 1.79 -16.51 -56.37
C ALA A 939 2.99 -16.92 -57.26
N LYS A 940 3.93 -17.70 -56.72
CA LYS A 940 5.19 -18.16 -57.36
C LYS A 940 5.04 -19.43 -58.24
N ARG A 941 4.01 -20.26 -58.07
CA ARG A 941 3.79 -21.53 -58.84
C ARG A 941 2.32 -21.77 -59.21
N HIS A 942 2.09 -22.66 -60.19
CA HIS A 942 0.75 -23.14 -60.57
C HIS A 942 0.18 -24.08 -59.51
N ILE A 943 -0.84 -23.60 -58.80
CA ILE A 943 -1.58 -24.36 -57.81
C ILE A 943 -2.92 -24.75 -58.44
N PRO A 944 -3.19 -26.03 -58.72
CA PRO A 944 -4.45 -26.44 -59.31
C PRO A 944 -5.55 -26.29 -58.25
N ALA A 945 -6.40 -25.28 -58.44
CA ALA A 945 -7.62 -24.97 -57.68
C ALA A 945 -7.43 -24.77 -56.16
N THR A 946 -7.43 -23.51 -55.71
CA THR A 946 -7.38 -23.19 -54.28
C THR A 946 -8.21 -21.96 -53.95
N ARG A 947 -9.07 -22.08 -52.93
CA ARG A 947 -9.71 -20.95 -52.24
C ARG A 947 -8.72 -20.50 -51.16
N VAL A 948 -8.34 -19.23 -51.18
CA VAL A 948 -7.55 -18.62 -50.12
C VAL A 948 -8.53 -17.94 -49.16
N VAL A 949 -8.52 -18.33 -47.90
CA VAL A 949 -9.36 -17.75 -46.85
C VAL A 949 -8.43 -17.30 -45.73
N LEU A 950 -8.54 -16.05 -45.31
CA LEU A 950 -7.93 -15.59 -44.08
C LEU A 950 -8.90 -15.94 -42.95
N GLU A 951 -8.51 -16.82 -42.03
CA GLU A 951 -9.31 -17.13 -40.85
C GLU A 951 -8.76 -16.37 -39.65
N LYS A 952 -9.68 -15.74 -38.91
CA LYS A 952 -9.40 -15.10 -37.62
C LYS A 952 -9.42 -16.20 -36.56
N TYR A 953 -8.38 -16.28 -35.75
CA TYR A 953 -8.42 -17.10 -34.54
C TYR A 953 -7.70 -16.42 -33.39
N LEU A 954 -8.26 -16.60 -32.18
CA LEU A 954 -7.63 -16.16 -30.96
C LEU A 954 -6.63 -17.23 -30.51
N GLU A 955 -5.37 -16.83 -30.37
CA GLU A 955 -4.34 -17.66 -29.76
C GLU A 955 -3.51 -16.80 -28.82
N LEU A 956 -3.56 -17.10 -27.51
CA LEU A 956 -2.77 -16.44 -26.47
C LEU A 956 -2.96 -14.90 -26.43
N ASP A 957 -4.23 -14.46 -26.35
CA ASP A 957 -4.65 -13.05 -26.17
C ASP A 957 -4.05 -12.05 -27.17
N LYS A 958 -3.66 -12.55 -28.33
CA LYS A 958 -3.34 -11.75 -29.51
C LYS A 958 -4.34 -12.14 -30.59
N GLU A 959 -4.96 -11.15 -31.21
CA GLU A 959 -5.65 -11.41 -32.47
C GLU A 959 -4.59 -11.87 -33.48
N LYS A 960 -4.65 -13.17 -33.83
CA LYS A 960 -3.84 -13.74 -34.89
C LYS A 960 -4.73 -13.99 -36.10
N PHE A 961 -4.13 -13.77 -37.26
CA PHE A 961 -4.77 -14.01 -38.53
C PHE A 961 -3.88 -14.95 -39.32
N SER A 962 -4.48 -16.00 -39.86
CA SER A 962 -3.76 -16.95 -40.70
C SER A 962 -4.45 -17.14 -42.03
N LEU A 963 -3.61 -17.31 -43.04
CA LEU A 963 -4.03 -17.53 -44.39
C LEU A 963 -4.12 -19.02 -44.65
N HIS A 964 -5.33 -19.54 -44.69
CA HIS A 964 -5.61 -20.93 -45.05
C HIS A 964 -5.80 -21.05 -46.55
N TYR A 965 -5.29 -22.14 -47.12
CA TYR A 965 -5.53 -22.52 -48.49
C TYR A 965 -6.19 -23.90 -48.52
N TYR A 966 -7.32 -24.01 -49.19
CA TYR A 966 -8.07 -25.27 -49.28
C TYR A 966 -7.90 -25.86 -50.67
N GLN A 967 -7.27 -27.04 -50.74
CA GLN A 967 -7.40 -27.93 -51.90
C GLN A 967 -8.77 -28.61 -51.81
N HIS A 968 -9.50 -28.69 -52.92
CA HIS A 968 -10.78 -29.40 -52.94
C HIS A 968 -10.60 -30.91 -52.94
#